data_AF-A0A364LDD0-F1
#
_entry.id   AF-A0A364LDD0-F1
#
_cell.length_a   1.000
_cell.length_b   1.000
_cell.length_c   1.000
_cell.angle_alpha   90.00
_cell.angle_beta   90.00
_cell.angle_gamma   90.00
#
_symmetry.space_group_name_H-M   'P 1'
#
loop_
_entity.id
_entity.type
_entity.pdbx_description
1 polymer ?
#
loop_
_entity_poly.entity_id
_entity_poly.type
_entity_poly.pdbx_seq_one_letter_code
_entity_poly.pdbx_strand_id
1 'polypeptide(L)'
;MAQLDCLSLFNVQGRVAVVTGGSSGLGLMICKGLVSNGAKVYVVALPSDPIDEVVKELNQLGSEAGGGAFGFPCDLSSKSSIQALAQEISKRETHLDMLVSNAGIRRDPPIQCNVLTASVTELQESMWSSDEADWEKTFRVNTTAHYFLSVALLPLLAAAATEGRDQGRGVVVITSSCASMHNVTNIDLTSYAASKAATDHLVKLLAAKYHRFYVRVCGINPGFVPSNMNPVGAEGNIFSNLFDKVPAKRAAIAEDIAGTVLYLVSKAGAYVDGISLCVDGGRILLANGQESKVTKEQLKDIAQNLNITIEDGPDADAYLLLLQSMEAIMQRIEDGTDYMHPGLSPVPTTETRDYWLPQDRNEINPLNAWRHRTELVASKPTSSLLQGRTIAIKDNISIGHLPTTLGTFTEILCKDGKLPVSPIDASVVSRVLEAGAIIKGSSNCENFCASPLSYSAATGPVHSPWLHGYTSGGSSSGSAALVSSNIVQRQTGKSFGTTVELAIGGDQAGSVRIPASFTGIFGLKPTHGLIPYTGAVGLAPMIDHLGPLAEKLEDVALLLQVMAGYDGIDPRMSPESPLRSHVLDYPALLSQFRSRSVAEGEKLGSSFKVGLITESYDIAGLTPQVRDIVLKSARKYFTEAGASVSEVSIPMHREGIVIWTAASRPSTSEWACQGKPGGFLTFPAPHIHTQWPPTQEMYDILTATNPALINIIFNAPFITERFGPMTEAKAYRKVYELRAAYDRAFEEFDVLVTPCAPSVSTPHPKMTADDDGAASSIMDKVNVAVGVTTNTAPFNVTGHPAMNVPCGFGGIEGKADVKLPIGMQVVGKRWDEMSIFKAAAIFEEGRRLAGDL
;
A
#
# COMPACT_ATOMS: atom_id res chain seq x y z
N MET A 1 -43.36 22.68 24.29
CA MET A 1 -42.00 23.25 24.35
C MET A 1 -41.14 22.55 23.32
N ALA A 2 -40.28 23.29 22.60
CA ALA A 2 -39.46 22.72 21.54
C ALA A 2 -38.47 21.71 22.17
N GLN A 3 -38.48 20.44 21.73
CA GLN A 3 -37.72 19.35 22.38
C GLN A 3 -36.19 19.52 22.41
N LEU A 4 -35.67 20.58 21.81
CA LEU A 4 -34.25 20.90 21.63
C LEU A 4 -33.81 22.19 22.33
N ASP A 5 -34.67 22.83 23.15
CA ASP A 5 -34.24 24.00 23.92
C ASP A 5 -33.24 23.60 25.03
N CYS A 6 -32.28 24.48 25.34
CA CYS A 6 -31.19 24.18 26.27
C CYS A 6 -31.68 23.79 27.67
N LEU A 7 -32.73 24.45 28.17
CA LEU A 7 -33.28 24.16 29.48
C LEU A 7 -33.89 22.76 29.50
N SER A 8 -34.56 22.33 28.44
CA SER A 8 -35.08 20.97 28.31
C SER A 8 -33.98 19.91 28.17
N LEU A 9 -32.88 20.20 27.48
CA LEU A 9 -31.82 19.22 27.21
C LEU A 9 -30.96 18.95 28.46
N PHE A 10 -30.65 19.98 29.23
CA PHE A 10 -29.77 19.91 30.40
C PHE A 10 -30.50 19.80 31.73
N ASN A 11 -31.84 19.65 31.72
CA ASN A 11 -32.65 19.64 32.94
C ASN A 11 -32.33 18.47 33.88
N VAL A 12 -31.96 18.81 35.12
CA VAL A 12 -31.76 17.85 36.22
C VAL A 12 -32.63 18.15 37.45
N GLN A 13 -33.63 19.02 37.30
CA GLN A 13 -34.54 19.39 38.39
C GLN A 13 -35.28 18.17 38.93
N GLY A 14 -35.28 18.03 40.26
CA GLY A 14 -35.90 16.90 40.95
C GLY A 14 -35.11 15.59 40.87
N ARG A 15 -33.97 15.54 40.18
CA ARG A 15 -33.13 14.35 40.11
C ARG A 15 -32.35 14.12 41.41
N VAL A 16 -32.10 12.87 41.74
CA VAL A 16 -31.34 12.45 42.92
C VAL A 16 -29.92 12.05 42.51
N ALA A 17 -28.93 12.66 43.15
CA ALA A 17 -27.52 12.47 42.88
C ALA A 17 -26.74 12.06 44.14
N VAL A 18 -25.76 11.17 43.99
CA VAL A 18 -24.71 10.94 44.99
C VAL A 18 -23.39 11.43 44.42
N VAL A 19 -22.67 12.29 45.13
CA VAL A 19 -21.38 12.85 44.68
C VAL A 19 -20.31 12.58 45.73
N THR A 20 -19.26 11.83 45.35
CA THR A 20 -18.15 11.52 46.25
C THR A 20 -16.99 12.50 46.15
N GLY A 21 -16.30 12.75 47.28
CA GLY A 21 -15.36 13.87 47.38
C GLY A 21 -16.05 15.22 47.22
N GLY A 22 -17.35 15.29 47.55
CA GLY A 22 -18.19 16.46 47.27
C GLY A 22 -17.95 17.67 48.17
N SER A 23 -17.04 17.57 49.14
CA SER A 23 -16.67 18.61 50.10
C SER A 23 -15.63 19.62 49.55
N SER A 24 -14.91 19.29 48.47
CA SER A 24 -13.85 20.15 47.93
C SER A 24 -13.58 19.91 46.44
N GLY A 25 -12.77 20.78 45.84
CA GLY A 25 -12.26 20.61 44.46
C GLY A 25 -13.36 20.36 43.42
N LEU A 26 -13.11 19.39 42.52
CA LEU A 26 -14.04 19.03 41.45
C LEU A 26 -15.39 18.53 41.98
N GLY A 27 -15.39 17.77 43.07
CA GLY A 27 -16.62 17.24 43.65
C GLY A 27 -17.54 18.35 44.12
N LEU A 28 -16.98 19.38 44.77
CA LEU A 28 -17.74 20.57 45.17
C LEU A 28 -18.25 21.37 43.97
N MET A 29 -17.45 21.54 42.91
CA MET A 29 -17.88 22.20 41.67
C MET A 29 -19.09 21.48 41.04
N ILE A 30 -19.06 20.14 41.04
CA ILE A 30 -20.16 19.30 40.55
C ILE A 30 -21.39 19.45 41.44
N CYS A 31 -21.23 19.37 42.77
CA CYS A 31 -22.32 19.58 43.72
C CYS A 31 -23.01 20.93 43.49
N LYS A 32 -22.24 22.02 43.34
CA LYS A 32 -22.76 23.36 43.05
C LYS A 32 -23.54 23.37 41.74
N GLY A 33 -22.98 22.81 40.66
CA GLY A 33 -23.66 22.70 39.38
C GLY A 33 -25.00 21.95 39.46
N LEU A 34 -25.06 20.85 40.20
CA LEU A 34 -26.26 20.04 40.34
C LEU A 34 -27.34 20.73 41.20
N VAL A 35 -27.01 21.27 42.37
CA VAL A 35 -28.01 21.93 43.24
C VAL A 35 -28.54 23.21 42.61
N SER A 36 -27.70 23.99 41.92
CA SER A 36 -28.14 25.18 41.19
C SER A 36 -29.09 24.86 40.03
N ASN A 37 -29.14 23.61 39.57
CA ASN A 37 -30.05 23.15 38.53
C ASN A 37 -31.19 22.27 39.10
N GLY A 38 -31.45 22.38 40.40
CA GLY A 38 -32.63 21.80 41.04
C GLY A 38 -32.49 20.32 41.43
N ALA A 39 -31.28 19.74 41.40
CA ALA A 39 -31.06 18.37 41.84
C ALA A 39 -30.93 18.27 43.37
N LYS A 40 -31.32 17.11 43.90
CA LYS A 40 -31.07 16.70 45.28
C LYS A 40 -29.76 15.94 45.34
N VAL A 41 -28.77 16.45 46.08
CA VAL A 41 -27.39 15.94 46.09
C VAL A 41 -27.01 15.37 47.46
N TYR A 42 -26.58 14.12 47.47
CA TYR A 42 -25.93 13.48 48.60
C TYR A 42 -24.43 13.71 48.53
N VAL A 43 -23.93 14.62 49.37
CA VAL A 43 -22.52 15.00 49.47
C VAL A 43 -21.80 13.98 50.34
N VAL A 44 -20.97 13.15 49.70
CA VAL A 44 -20.21 12.09 50.36
C VAL A 44 -18.74 12.51 50.45
N ALA A 45 -18.20 12.52 51.66
CA ALA A 45 -16.85 13.00 51.94
C ALA A 45 -16.27 12.30 53.18
N LEU A 46 -14.98 12.50 53.47
CA LEU A 46 -14.37 11.85 54.64
C LEU A 46 -14.97 12.41 55.93
N PRO A 47 -15.02 11.63 57.02
CA PRO A 47 -15.49 12.12 58.32
C PRO A 47 -14.72 13.36 58.84
N SER A 48 -13.49 13.55 58.39
CA SER A 48 -12.63 14.71 58.72
C SER A 48 -12.94 15.97 57.91
N ASP A 49 -13.76 15.86 56.86
CA ASP A 49 -14.04 16.98 55.95
C ASP A 49 -15.14 17.90 56.52
N PRO A 50 -15.20 19.18 56.08
CA PRO A 50 -16.21 20.15 56.54
C PRO A 50 -17.58 19.92 55.87
N ILE A 51 -18.17 18.74 56.05
CA ILE A 51 -19.40 18.31 55.36
C ILE A 51 -20.58 19.24 55.66
N ASP A 52 -20.80 19.58 56.94
CA ASP A 52 -21.96 20.37 57.36
C ASP A 52 -21.91 21.81 56.82
N GLU A 53 -20.72 22.40 56.75
CA GLU A 53 -20.51 23.74 56.19
C GLU A 53 -20.82 23.76 54.69
N VAL A 54 -20.31 22.77 53.95
CA VAL A 54 -20.55 22.61 52.51
C VAL A 54 -22.03 22.35 52.23
N VAL A 55 -22.69 21.52 53.03
CA VAL A 55 -24.14 21.24 52.88
C VAL A 55 -24.96 22.51 53.11
N LYS A 56 -24.59 23.34 54.10
CA LYS A 56 -25.25 24.63 54.33
C LYS A 56 -25.08 25.57 53.13
N GLU A 57 -23.87 25.67 52.59
CA GLU A 57 -23.58 26.47 51.39
C GLU A 57 -24.40 25.99 50.18
N LEU A 58 -24.41 24.68 49.91
CA LEU A 58 -25.12 24.10 48.76
C LEU A 58 -26.64 24.25 48.88
N ASN A 59 -27.21 24.10 50.07
CA ASN A 59 -28.63 24.33 50.29
C ASN A 59 -29.02 25.80 50.11
N GLN A 60 -28.15 26.74 50.51
CA GLN A 60 -28.37 28.16 50.22
C GLN A 60 -28.35 28.41 48.71
N LEU A 61 -27.35 27.86 48.00
CA LEU A 61 -27.17 28.04 46.56
C LEU A 61 -28.33 27.43 45.73
N GLY A 62 -28.80 26.24 46.10
CA GLY A 62 -29.86 25.53 45.35
C GLY A 62 -31.29 26.01 45.64
N SER A 63 -31.50 26.85 46.66
CA SER A 63 -32.82 27.20 47.19
C SER A 63 -33.77 27.79 46.14
N GLU A 64 -33.28 28.65 45.24
CA GLU A 64 -34.10 29.27 44.19
C GLU A 64 -34.50 28.28 43.08
N ALA A 65 -33.66 27.28 42.80
CA ALA A 65 -33.90 26.26 41.77
C ALA A 65 -34.66 25.02 42.29
N GLY A 66 -34.90 24.96 43.60
CA GLY A 66 -35.49 23.79 44.28
C GLY A 66 -34.48 22.64 44.49
N GLY A 67 -33.18 22.92 44.38
CA GLY A 67 -32.12 21.95 44.67
C GLY A 67 -31.78 21.93 46.15
N GLY A 68 -31.14 20.85 46.60
CA GLY A 68 -30.77 20.69 48.01
C GLY A 68 -29.67 19.66 48.21
N ALA A 69 -29.02 19.72 49.35
CA ALA A 69 -27.87 18.87 49.70
C ALA A 69 -28.04 18.19 51.06
N PHE A 70 -27.51 16.97 51.18
CA PHE A 70 -27.42 16.18 52.42
C PHE A 70 -26.02 15.62 52.57
N GLY A 71 -25.45 15.73 53.77
CA GLY A 71 -24.09 15.28 54.06
C GLY A 71 -24.03 13.84 54.56
N PHE A 72 -23.05 13.07 54.07
CA PHE A 72 -22.78 11.71 54.53
C PHE A 72 -21.27 11.46 54.69
N PRO A 73 -20.79 11.22 55.92
CA PRO A 73 -19.41 10.83 56.15
C PRO A 73 -19.18 9.39 55.67
N CYS A 74 -18.21 9.17 54.77
CA CYS A 74 -17.86 7.84 54.28
C CYS A 74 -16.40 7.78 53.81
N ASP A 75 -15.64 6.82 54.36
CA ASP A 75 -14.35 6.42 53.81
C ASP A 75 -14.54 5.36 52.72
N LEU A 76 -14.31 5.76 51.46
CA LEU A 76 -14.48 4.92 50.29
C LEU A 76 -13.39 3.86 50.11
N SER A 77 -12.29 3.94 50.87
CA SER A 77 -11.29 2.86 50.89
C SER A 77 -11.81 1.58 51.56
N SER A 78 -12.94 1.66 52.27
CA SER A 78 -13.58 0.57 52.98
C SER A 78 -14.89 0.11 52.33
N LYS A 79 -14.96 -1.18 51.99
CA LYS A 79 -16.16 -1.81 51.43
C LYS A 79 -17.34 -1.80 52.42
N SER A 80 -17.10 -1.93 53.72
CA SER A 80 -18.17 -1.88 54.72
C SER A 80 -18.76 -0.48 54.85
N SER A 81 -17.93 0.56 54.75
CA SER A 81 -18.37 1.95 54.73
C SER A 81 -19.21 2.26 53.49
N ILE A 82 -18.78 1.78 52.31
CA ILE A 82 -19.56 1.86 51.06
C ILE A 82 -20.92 1.18 51.21
N GLN A 83 -20.97 -0.01 51.83
CA GLN A 83 -22.20 -0.74 52.07
C GLN A 83 -23.15 0.02 53.01
N ALA A 84 -22.62 0.63 54.07
CA ALA A 84 -23.39 1.45 55.01
C ALA A 84 -23.97 2.69 54.31
N LEU A 85 -23.18 3.38 53.49
CA LEU A 85 -23.65 4.48 52.66
C LEU A 85 -24.80 4.04 51.74
N ALA A 86 -24.64 2.95 51.00
CA ALA A 86 -25.69 2.45 50.09
C ALA A 86 -26.99 2.10 50.84
N GLN A 87 -26.89 1.55 52.06
CA GLN A 87 -28.05 1.28 52.91
C GLN A 87 -28.75 2.57 53.36
N GLU A 88 -27.99 3.59 53.76
CA GLU A 88 -28.56 4.88 54.15
C GLU A 88 -29.26 5.60 52.99
N ILE A 89 -28.68 5.56 51.78
CA ILE A 89 -29.34 6.10 50.58
C ILE A 89 -30.62 5.30 50.27
N SER A 90 -30.57 3.97 50.34
CA SER A 90 -31.74 3.10 50.07
C SER A 90 -32.89 3.26 51.07
N LYS A 91 -32.61 3.74 52.29
CA LYS A 91 -33.67 4.08 53.27
C LYS A 91 -34.42 5.36 52.91
N ARG A 92 -33.78 6.27 52.16
CA ARG A 92 -34.30 7.61 51.87
C ARG A 92 -34.84 7.73 50.45
N GLU A 93 -34.34 6.91 49.53
CA GLU A 93 -34.64 7.01 48.11
C GLU A 93 -35.05 5.66 47.53
N THR A 94 -36.02 5.68 46.62
CA THR A 94 -36.46 4.51 45.86
C THR A 94 -35.66 4.30 44.57
N HIS A 95 -34.91 5.32 44.14
CA HIS A 95 -34.10 5.32 42.93
C HIS A 95 -32.93 6.31 43.08
N LEU A 96 -31.92 6.19 42.20
CA LEU A 96 -30.80 7.10 42.12
C LEU A 96 -30.58 7.48 40.66
N ASP A 97 -30.76 8.74 40.30
CA ASP A 97 -30.64 9.17 38.90
C ASP A 97 -29.19 9.24 38.44
N MET A 98 -28.29 9.64 39.33
CA MET A 98 -26.87 9.77 39.00
C MET A 98 -25.96 9.46 40.19
N LEU A 99 -24.93 8.67 39.93
CA LEU A 99 -23.80 8.48 40.83
C LEU A 99 -22.58 9.17 40.22
N VAL A 100 -22.12 10.26 40.82
CA VAL A 100 -20.85 10.88 40.48
C VAL A 100 -19.76 10.35 41.42
N SER A 101 -19.04 9.34 40.95
CA SER A 101 -17.93 8.72 41.66
C SER A 101 -16.64 9.49 41.39
N ASN A 102 -16.41 10.53 42.18
CA ASN A 102 -15.36 11.53 41.92
C ASN A 102 -14.15 11.45 42.87
N ALA A 103 -14.28 10.87 44.06
CA ALA A 103 -13.20 10.81 45.05
C ALA A 103 -11.91 10.20 44.47
N GLY A 104 -10.77 10.79 44.80
CA GLY A 104 -9.45 10.30 44.38
C GLY A 104 -8.32 10.87 45.24
N ILE A 105 -7.17 10.20 45.20
CA ILE A 105 -5.93 10.60 45.88
C ILE A 105 -4.73 10.56 44.93
N ARG A 106 -3.69 11.30 45.28
CA ARG A 106 -2.40 11.39 44.58
C ARG A 106 -1.30 11.20 45.62
N ARG A 107 -0.34 10.34 45.30
CA ARG A 107 0.82 9.99 46.13
C ARG A 107 2.04 9.94 45.21
N ASP A 108 2.72 11.08 45.14
CA ASP A 108 3.93 11.23 44.33
C ASP A 108 5.15 10.71 45.12
N PRO A 109 6.27 10.41 44.44
CA PRO A 109 7.47 10.01 45.13
C PRO A 109 7.95 11.06 46.16
N PRO A 110 8.36 10.67 47.38
CA PRO A 110 8.88 11.60 48.38
C PRO A 110 10.09 12.42 47.90
N ILE A 111 10.94 11.81 47.08
CA ILE A 111 12.06 12.50 46.41
C ILE A 111 11.57 12.89 45.01
N GLN A 112 11.48 14.20 44.74
CA GLN A 112 11.03 14.71 43.45
C GLN A 112 12.21 14.93 42.50
N CYS A 113 12.03 14.64 41.21
CA CYS A 113 12.96 15.02 40.17
C CYS A 113 12.23 15.45 38.89
N ASN A 114 12.90 16.19 38.01
CA ASN A 114 12.40 16.45 36.67
C ASN A 114 12.77 15.27 35.76
N VAL A 115 11.83 14.35 35.53
CA VAL A 115 12.08 13.12 34.77
C VAL A 115 12.51 13.35 33.31
N LEU A 116 12.33 14.55 32.77
CA LEU A 116 12.78 14.91 31.43
C LEU A 116 14.29 15.25 31.37
N THR A 117 14.88 15.65 32.50
CA THR A 117 16.26 16.19 32.53
C THR A 117 17.14 15.54 33.60
N ALA A 118 16.57 14.74 34.51
CA ALA A 118 17.30 14.08 35.58
C ALA A 118 18.34 13.09 35.03
N SER A 119 19.47 12.98 35.71
CA SER A 119 20.41 11.88 35.48
C SER A 119 19.77 10.54 35.86
N VAL A 120 20.33 9.43 35.37
CA VAL A 120 19.84 8.08 35.69
C VAL A 120 19.80 7.82 37.20
N THR A 121 20.80 8.31 37.94
CA THR A 121 20.88 8.15 39.40
C THR A 121 19.77 8.93 40.11
N GLU A 122 19.58 10.20 39.76
CA GLU A 122 18.51 11.04 40.34
C GLU A 122 17.11 10.50 40.01
N LEU A 123 16.94 9.98 38.78
CA LEU A 123 15.69 9.34 38.37
C LEU A 123 15.42 8.07 39.18
N GLN A 124 16.43 7.22 39.35
CA GLN A 124 16.30 6.00 40.16
C GLN A 124 15.98 6.33 41.62
N GLU A 125 16.69 7.26 42.25
CA GLU A 125 16.45 7.66 43.65
C GLU A 125 15.03 8.21 43.85
N SER A 126 14.57 9.05 42.92
CA SER A 126 13.19 9.56 42.89
C SER A 126 12.17 8.41 42.82
N MET A 127 12.23 7.58 41.78
CA MET A 127 11.26 6.51 41.57
C MET A 127 11.27 5.49 42.71
N TRP A 128 12.45 5.13 43.21
CA TRP A 128 12.64 4.16 44.29
C TRP A 128 12.22 4.69 45.67
N SER A 129 12.08 6.01 45.84
CA SER A 129 11.60 6.59 47.09
C SER A 129 10.11 6.32 47.36
N SER A 130 9.36 5.86 46.36
CA SER A 130 7.93 5.53 46.49
C SER A 130 7.69 4.32 47.39
N ASP A 131 6.72 4.41 48.29
CA ASP A 131 6.26 3.29 49.12
C ASP A 131 5.21 2.44 48.39
N GLU A 132 5.32 1.12 48.44
CA GLU A 132 4.33 0.18 47.91
C GLU A 132 2.93 0.42 48.49
N ALA A 133 2.83 0.78 49.77
CA ALA A 133 1.56 1.05 50.44
C ALA A 133 0.84 2.28 49.84
N ASP A 134 1.59 3.24 49.28
CA ASP A 134 1.00 4.41 48.64
C ASP A 134 0.47 4.09 47.24
N TRP A 135 1.10 3.17 46.52
CA TRP A 135 0.53 2.57 45.31
C TRP A 135 -0.79 1.85 45.60
N GLU A 136 -0.79 0.99 46.61
CA GLU A 136 -2.01 0.27 47.00
C GLU A 136 -3.15 1.21 47.39
N LYS A 137 -2.86 2.23 48.23
CA LYS A 137 -3.88 3.23 48.62
C LYS A 137 -4.41 3.98 47.39
N THR A 138 -3.53 4.34 46.45
CA THR A 138 -3.90 5.06 45.24
C THR A 138 -4.87 4.25 44.38
N PHE A 139 -4.57 2.99 44.09
CA PHE A 139 -5.48 2.11 43.35
C PHE A 139 -6.77 1.78 44.13
N ARG A 140 -6.66 1.63 45.46
CA ARG A 140 -7.80 1.33 46.33
C ARG A 140 -8.86 2.42 46.27
N VAL A 141 -8.46 3.69 46.32
CA VAL A 141 -9.39 4.82 46.22
C VAL A 141 -9.73 5.15 44.76
N ASN A 142 -8.73 5.29 43.90
CA ASN A 142 -8.93 5.80 42.53
C ASN A 142 -9.58 4.78 41.59
N THR A 143 -9.64 3.49 41.92
CA THR A 143 -10.17 2.47 41.00
C THR A 143 -11.11 1.52 41.73
N THR A 144 -10.63 0.85 42.78
CA THR A 144 -11.39 -0.19 43.49
C THR A 144 -12.65 0.36 44.17
N ALA A 145 -12.56 1.56 44.76
CA ALA A 145 -13.72 2.20 45.38
C ALA A 145 -14.82 2.54 44.35
N HIS A 146 -14.46 3.03 43.17
CA HIS A 146 -15.43 3.33 42.10
C HIS A 146 -16.20 2.07 41.68
N TYR A 147 -15.51 0.93 41.58
CA TYR A 147 -16.14 -0.37 41.33
C TYR A 147 -17.15 -0.73 42.43
N PHE A 148 -16.71 -0.81 43.69
CA PHE A 148 -17.59 -1.27 44.78
C PHE A 148 -18.75 -0.33 45.05
N LEU A 149 -18.55 0.99 44.91
CA LEU A 149 -19.63 1.96 45.06
C LEU A 149 -20.67 1.82 43.96
N SER A 150 -20.22 1.65 42.70
CA SER A 150 -21.12 1.41 41.57
C SER A 150 -21.92 0.12 41.74
N VAL A 151 -21.31 -0.93 42.31
CA VAL A 151 -21.98 -2.20 42.61
C VAL A 151 -23.01 -2.03 43.73
N ALA A 152 -22.65 -1.34 44.81
CA ALA A 152 -23.52 -1.18 45.98
C ALA A 152 -24.78 -0.35 45.68
N LEU A 153 -24.70 0.61 44.77
CA LEU A 153 -25.82 1.49 44.38
C LEU A 153 -26.55 1.04 43.11
N LEU A 154 -26.11 -0.04 42.45
CA LEU A 154 -26.67 -0.53 41.19
C LEU A 154 -28.20 -0.74 41.23
N PRO A 155 -28.81 -1.29 42.31
CA PRO A 155 -30.27 -1.45 42.35
C PRO A 155 -31.04 -0.13 42.21
N LEU A 156 -30.57 0.94 42.86
CA LEU A 156 -31.20 2.27 42.79
C LEU A 156 -30.99 2.93 41.41
N LEU A 157 -29.80 2.74 40.83
CA LEU A 157 -29.49 3.24 39.49
C LEU A 157 -30.34 2.54 38.43
N ALA A 158 -30.53 1.22 38.54
CA ALA A 158 -31.37 0.45 37.63
C ALA A 158 -32.85 0.83 37.75
N ALA A 159 -33.33 1.15 38.96
CA ALA A 159 -34.67 1.68 39.17
C ALA A 159 -34.88 3.00 38.41
N ALA A 160 -33.92 3.93 38.47
CA ALA A 160 -34.00 5.19 37.73
C ALA A 160 -33.92 5.01 36.20
N ALA A 161 -33.05 4.11 35.72
CA ALA A 161 -32.89 3.82 34.29
C ALA A 161 -34.17 3.26 33.66
N THR A 162 -34.91 2.41 34.39
CA THR A 162 -36.13 1.75 33.90
C THR A 162 -37.20 2.76 33.47
N GLU A 163 -37.36 3.86 34.21
CA GLU A 163 -38.38 4.89 33.94
C GLU A 163 -37.83 6.10 33.16
N GLY A 164 -36.51 6.16 32.95
CA GLY A 164 -35.83 7.40 32.62
C GLY A 164 -34.72 7.30 31.58
N ARG A 165 -34.63 6.18 30.86
CA ARG A 165 -33.56 5.87 29.91
C ARG A 165 -33.28 7.01 28.93
N ASP A 166 -34.32 7.52 28.27
CA ASP A 166 -34.22 8.54 27.22
C ASP A 166 -34.10 9.95 27.81
N GLN A 167 -34.19 10.07 29.13
CA GLN A 167 -33.96 11.31 29.88
C GLN A 167 -32.57 11.33 30.52
N GLY A 168 -31.76 10.28 30.32
CA GLY A 168 -30.41 10.15 30.87
C GLY A 168 -30.35 9.77 32.35
N ARG A 169 -31.45 9.27 32.94
CA ARG A 169 -31.51 8.80 34.34
C ARG A 169 -30.86 7.42 34.46
N GLY A 170 -30.29 7.12 35.63
CA GLY A 170 -29.57 5.89 35.90
C GLY A 170 -28.19 5.89 35.25
N VAL A 171 -27.31 6.77 35.72
CA VAL A 171 -25.94 6.91 35.19
C VAL A 171 -24.90 6.95 36.29
N VAL A 172 -23.75 6.31 36.04
CA VAL A 172 -22.53 6.47 36.84
C VAL A 172 -21.57 7.35 36.05
N VAL A 173 -21.11 8.45 36.64
CA VAL A 173 -20.04 9.29 36.10
C VAL A 173 -18.80 9.11 36.98
N ILE A 174 -17.73 8.57 36.43
CA ILE A 174 -16.49 8.30 37.16
C ILE A 174 -15.43 9.36 36.79
N THR A 175 -14.84 10.01 37.79
CA THR A 175 -13.78 11.01 37.55
C THR A 175 -12.42 10.34 37.41
N SER A 176 -11.92 10.30 36.18
CA SER A 176 -10.56 9.89 35.85
C SER A 176 -9.62 11.12 35.85
N SER A 177 -8.70 11.25 34.89
CA SER A 177 -7.77 12.37 34.71
C SER A 177 -7.20 12.36 33.29
N CYS A 178 -6.80 13.50 32.72
CA CYS A 178 -6.00 13.50 31.48
C CYS A 178 -4.65 12.78 31.64
N ALA A 179 -4.19 12.57 32.88
CA ALA A 179 -3.01 11.79 33.20
C ALA A 179 -3.08 10.32 32.78
N SER A 180 -4.28 9.79 32.51
CA SER A 180 -4.41 8.46 31.91
C SER A 180 -4.01 8.40 30.43
N MET A 181 -3.87 9.55 29.77
CA MET A 181 -3.68 9.65 28.32
C MET A 181 -2.30 10.16 27.93
N HIS A 182 -1.48 10.63 28.88
CA HIS A 182 -0.15 11.12 28.57
C HIS A 182 0.99 10.29 29.18
N ASN A 183 2.02 10.03 28.37
CA ASN A 183 3.07 9.07 28.69
C ASN A 183 4.34 9.71 29.27
N VAL A 184 4.52 11.03 29.14
CA VAL A 184 5.70 11.74 29.61
C VAL A 184 5.31 13.13 30.13
N THR A 185 5.61 13.43 31.39
CA THR A 185 5.51 14.77 32.01
C THR A 185 6.80 15.09 32.75
N ASN A 186 7.05 16.34 33.13
CA ASN A 186 8.23 16.75 33.91
C ASN A 186 8.17 16.31 35.39
N ILE A 187 7.17 15.54 35.80
CA ILE A 187 6.91 15.07 37.16
C ILE A 187 6.59 13.57 37.07
N ASP A 188 7.09 12.79 38.02
CA ASP A 188 6.70 11.39 38.19
C ASP A 188 5.31 11.30 38.84
N LEU A 189 4.34 10.85 38.05
CA LEU A 189 2.95 10.62 38.46
C LEU A 189 2.55 9.16 38.33
N THR A 190 3.51 8.23 38.29
CA THR A 190 3.29 6.87 37.77
C THR A 190 2.15 6.14 38.47
N SER A 191 2.10 6.14 39.82
CA SER A 191 1.04 5.49 40.59
C SER A 191 -0.35 6.08 40.28
N TYR A 192 -0.43 7.41 40.19
CA TYR A 192 -1.65 8.15 39.91
C TYR A 192 -2.11 7.94 38.46
N ALA A 193 -1.25 8.18 37.47
CA ALA A 193 -1.54 8.00 36.05
C ALA A 193 -1.97 6.57 35.74
N ALA A 194 -1.27 5.57 36.28
CA ALA A 194 -1.64 4.16 36.13
C ALA A 194 -3.03 3.87 36.73
N SER A 195 -3.33 4.39 37.92
CA SER A 195 -4.66 4.23 38.54
C SER A 195 -5.77 4.88 37.69
N LYS A 196 -5.49 6.00 37.02
CA LYS A 196 -6.45 6.69 36.15
C LYS A 196 -6.65 5.99 34.82
N ALA A 197 -5.60 5.41 34.23
CA ALA A 197 -5.73 4.50 33.08
C ALA A 197 -6.56 3.25 33.43
N ALA A 198 -6.35 2.65 34.61
CA ALA A 198 -7.18 1.56 35.10
C ALA A 198 -8.65 1.98 35.29
N THR A 199 -8.88 3.23 35.69
CA THR A 199 -10.22 3.82 35.86
C THR A 199 -10.94 4.00 34.52
N ASP A 200 -10.25 4.46 33.47
CA ASP A 200 -10.86 4.59 32.14
C ASP A 200 -11.24 3.22 31.54
N HIS A 201 -10.42 2.19 31.81
CA HIS A 201 -10.81 0.83 31.46
C HIS A 201 -12.00 0.36 32.31
N LEU A 202 -12.01 0.65 33.61
CA LEU A 202 -13.13 0.29 34.50
C LEU A 202 -14.46 0.86 34.01
N VAL A 203 -14.49 2.09 33.48
CA VAL A 203 -15.70 2.69 32.86
C VAL A 203 -16.27 1.76 31.77
N LYS A 204 -15.43 1.31 30.83
CA LYS A 204 -15.84 0.39 29.76
C LYS A 204 -16.34 -0.94 30.30
N LEU A 205 -15.66 -1.49 31.30
CA LEU A 205 -16.01 -2.78 31.90
C LEU A 205 -17.35 -2.74 32.64
N LEU A 206 -17.63 -1.65 33.37
CA LEU A 206 -18.90 -1.48 34.07
C LEU A 206 -20.04 -1.19 33.09
N ALA A 207 -19.85 -0.32 32.10
CA ALA A 207 -20.83 -0.08 31.03
C ALA A 207 -21.24 -1.38 30.34
N ALA A 208 -20.26 -2.19 29.94
CA ALA A 208 -20.48 -3.49 29.30
C ALA A 208 -21.23 -4.50 30.21
N LYS A 209 -21.17 -4.36 31.54
CA LYS A 209 -21.93 -5.23 32.47
C LYS A 209 -23.32 -4.69 32.76
N TYR A 210 -23.48 -3.38 32.76
CA TYR A 210 -24.72 -2.71 33.16
C TYR A 210 -25.68 -2.48 31.99
N HIS A 211 -25.22 -2.69 30.74
CA HIS A 211 -25.97 -2.46 29.50
C HIS A 211 -27.38 -3.08 29.48
N ARG A 212 -27.59 -4.28 30.05
CA ARG A 212 -28.90 -4.95 30.09
C ARG A 212 -29.97 -4.17 30.85
N PHE A 213 -29.56 -3.33 31.80
CA PHE A 213 -30.45 -2.48 32.60
C PHE A 213 -30.43 -1.02 32.13
N TYR A 214 -29.66 -0.74 31.07
CA TYR A 214 -29.38 0.60 30.55
C TYR A 214 -28.91 1.61 31.62
N VAL A 215 -28.24 1.10 32.66
CA VAL A 215 -27.49 1.96 33.58
C VAL A 215 -26.20 2.33 32.89
N ARG A 216 -26.08 3.60 32.49
CA ARG A 216 -24.92 4.08 31.75
C ARG A 216 -23.73 4.25 32.68
N VAL A 217 -22.53 4.05 32.16
CA VAL A 217 -21.29 4.36 32.86
C VAL A 217 -20.43 5.21 31.95
N CYS A 218 -20.22 6.45 32.35
CA CYS A 218 -19.40 7.43 31.65
C CYS A 218 -18.21 7.81 32.51
N GLY A 219 -17.14 8.27 31.87
CA GLY A 219 -16.02 8.90 32.55
C GLY A 219 -15.89 10.38 32.21
N ILE A 220 -15.15 11.11 33.02
CA ILE A 220 -14.54 12.39 32.63
C ILE A 220 -13.04 12.33 32.92
N ASN A 221 -12.22 12.94 32.06
CA ASN A 221 -10.78 13.09 32.23
C ASN A 221 -10.44 14.58 32.32
N PRO A 222 -10.51 15.17 33.52
CA PRO A 222 -10.17 16.57 33.71
C PRO A 222 -8.67 16.81 33.48
N GLY A 223 -8.35 17.95 32.87
CA GLY A 223 -7.00 18.51 32.81
C GLY A 223 -6.65 19.26 34.09
N PHE A 224 -5.99 20.43 33.95
CA PHE A 224 -5.66 21.23 35.11
C PHE A 224 -6.89 21.97 35.66
N VAL A 225 -7.41 21.48 36.79
CA VAL A 225 -8.51 22.09 37.55
C VAL A 225 -8.01 22.48 38.95
N PRO A 226 -8.27 23.70 39.44
CA PRO A 226 -7.90 24.10 40.80
C PRO A 226 -8.52 23.18 41.86
N SER A 227 -7.67 22.57 42.69
CA SER A 227 -8.08 21.71 43.81
C SER A 227 -6.96 21.56 44.83
N ASN A 228 -7.23 20.93 45.99
CA ASN A 228 -6.17 20.62 46.96
C ASN A 228 -5.07 19.70 46.38
N MET A 229 -5.39 18.91 45.35
CA MET A 229 -4.44 18.05 44.64
C MET A 229 -3.66 18.77 43.54
N ASN A 230 -4.14 19.95 43.13
CA ASN A 230 -3.55 20.82 42.10
C ASN A 230 -3.69 22.29 42.57
N PRO A 231 -2.78 22.79 43.43
CA PRO A 231 -2.85 24.15 43.97
C PRO A 231 -2.42 25.17 42.90
N VAL A 232 -3.30 25.38 41.93
CA VAL A 232 -3.13 26.33 40.81
C VAL A 232 -2.97 27.75 41.37
N GLY A 233 -1.90 28.45 40.97
CA GLY A 233 -1.69 29.87 41.28
C GLY A 233 -0.93 30.21 42.58
N ALA A 234 -0.36 29.24 43.29
CA ALA A 234 0.54 29.51 44.42
C ALA A 234 1.95 29.92 43.93
N GLU A 235 2.52 31.00 44.48
CA GLU A 235 3.90 31.44 44.17
C GLU A 235 4.92 30.32 44.47
N GLY A 236 5.85 30.09 43.54
CA GLY A 236 6.87 29.03 43.66
C GLY A 236 6.42 27.62 43.26
N ASN A 237 5.18 27.44 42.77
CA ASN A 237 4.68 26.14 42.35
C ASN A 237 5.16 25.74 40.93
N ILE A 238 5.71 24.53 40.78
CA ILE A 238 6.14 23.91 39.50
C ILE A 238 5.05 23.84 38.43
N PHE A 239 3.77 24.02 38.81
CA PHE A 239 2.63 24.03 37.90
C PHE A 239 2.35 25.40 37.25
N SER A 240 2.96 26.51 37.70
CA SER A 240 2.59 27.88 37.28
C SER A 240 2.75 28.16 35.78
N ASN A 241 3.72 27.53 35.11
CA ASN A 241 4.03 27.74 33.69
C ASN A 241 3.40 26.69 32.75
N LEU A 242 2.68 25.69 33.29
CA LEU A 242 2.12 24.58 32.49
C LEU A 242 0.85 24.98 31.72
N PHE A 243 0.17 26.06 32.13
CA PHE A 243 -1.04 26.56 31.46
C PHE A 243 -0.74 27.26 30.13
N ASP A 244 0.45 27.85 29.99
CA ASP A 244 0.90 28.45 28.73
C ASP A 244 1.00 27.41 27.61
N LYS A 245 1.21 26.14 27.97
CA LYS A 245 1.28 25.01 27.04
C LYS A 245 -0.08 24.34 26.78
N VAL A 246 -1.15 24.76 27.47
CA VAL A 246 -2.52 24.33 27.15
C VAL A 246 -3.06 25.23 26.03
N PRO A 247 -3.64 24.69 24.94
CA PRO A 247 -4.23 25.51 23.88
C PRO A 247 -5.25 26.54 24.36
N ALA A 248 -6.05 26.20 25.38
CA ALA A 248 -7.00 27.12 26.02
C ALA A 248 -6.34 28.27 26.82
N LYS A 249 -5.03 28.22 27.08
CA LYS A 249 -4.24 29.23 27.83
C LYS A 249 -4.77 29.57 29.23
N ARG A 250 -5.52 28.65 29.84
CA ARG A 250 -6.06 28.78 31.20
C ARG A 250 -6.27 27.42 31.85
N ALA A 251 -6.38 27.41 33.18
CA ALA A 251 -6.95 26.29 33.92
C ALA A 251 -8.47 26.19 33.68
N ALA A 252 -9.04 25.00 33.92
CA ALA A 252 -10.48 24.81 33.91
C ALA A 252 -11.14 25.56 35.08
N ILE A 253 -12.33 26.10 34.84
CA ILE A 253 -13.20 26.73 35.84
C ILE A 253 -14.36 25.79 36.19
N ALA A 254 -15.16 26.17 37.20
CA ALA A 254 -16.24 25.31 37.71
C ALA A 254 -17.26 24.95 36.60
N GLU A 255 -17.51 25.87 35.68
CA GLU A 255 -18.43 25.77 34.56
C GLU A 255 -18.00 24.67 33.57
N ASP A 256 -16.70 24.49 33.32
CA ASP A 256 -16.19 23.46 32.41
C ASP A 256 -16.51 22.05 32.94
N ILE A 257 -16.33 21.84 34.25
CA ILE A 257 -16.55 20.55 34.92
C ILE A 257 -18.04 20.31 35.17
N ALA A 258 -18.74 21.28 35.76
CA ALA A 258 -20.18 21.18 36.03
C ALA A 258 -20.98 21.02 34.74
N GLY A 259 -20.65 21.78 33.69
CA GLY A 259 -21.31 21.67 32.38
C GLY A 259 -21.16 20.29 31.75
N THR A 260 -19.96 19.70 31.82
CA THR A 260 -19.72 18.35 31.30
C THR A 260 -20.51 17.30 32.09
N VAL A 261 -20.58 17.41 33.42
CA VAL A 261 -21.38 16.48 34.22
C VAL A 261 -22.87 16.67 33.93
N LEU A 262 -23.38 17.90 33.88
CA LEU A 262 -24.76 18.20 33.51
C LEU A 262 -25.12 17.63 32.13
N TYR A 263 -24.22 17.72 31.15
CA TYR A 263 -24.39 17.04 29.86
C TYR A 263 -24.58 15.53 30.06
N LEU A 264 -23.64 14.86 30.72
CA LEU A 264 -23.63 13.40 30.88
C LEU A 264 -24.82 12.87 31.68
N VAL A 265 -25.33 13.63 32.65
CA VAL A 265 -26.40 13.19 33.58
C VAL A 265 -27.79 13.68 33.22
N SER A 266 -27.95 14.39 32.10
CA SER A 266 -29.22 14.91 31.60
C SER A 266 -29.64 14.20 30.31
N LYS A 267 -30.74 14.68 29.70
CA LYS A 267 -31.23 14.19 28.42
C LYS A 267 -30.20 14.36 27.31
N ALA A 268 -29.39 15.43 27.35
CA ALA A 268 -28.36 15.71 26.37
C ALA A 268 -27.33 14.59 26.22
N GLY A 269 -26.95 13.94 27.33
CA GLY A 269 -26.00 12.83 27.37
C GLY A 269 -26.63 11.45 27.39
N ALA A 270 -27.95 11.32 27.20
CA ALA A 270 -28.65 10.03 27.35
C ALA A 270 -28.15 8.93 26.40
N TYR A 271 -27.48 9.30 25.29
CA TYR A 271 -26.90 8.38 24.31
C TYR A 271 -25.37 8.22 24.43
N VAL A 272 -24.77 8.71 25.53
CA VAL A 272 -23.34 8.54 25.82
C VAL A 272 -23.16 7.44 26.85
N ASP A 273 -22.39 6.41 26.52
CA ASP A 273 -22.11 5.27 27.42
C ASP A 273 -20.72 4.67 27.11
N GLY A 274 -20.06 4.13 28.14
CA GLY A 274 -18.77 3.42 28.00
C GLY A 274 -17.57 4.26 27.57
N ILE A 275 -17.68 5.59 27.58
CA ILE A 275 -16.62 6.51 27.16
C ILE A 275 -16.29 7.51 28.27
N SER A 276 -15.00 7.88 28.37
CA SER A 276 -14.55 8.99 29.21
C SER A 276 -14.33 10.25 28.36
N LEU A 277 -14.98 11.36 28.71
CA LEU A 277 -14.83 12.64 28.00
C LEU A 277 -13.61 13.40 28.51
N CYS A 278 -12.68 13.78 27.62
CA CYS A 278 -11.54 14.61 27.97
C CYS A 278 -11.95 16.09 28.12
N VAL A 279 -11.65 16.68 29.28
CA VAL A 279 -11.97 18.08 29.62
C VAL A 279 -10.69 18.77 30.09
N ASP A 280 -9.79 19.08 29.14
CA ASP A 280 -8.41 19.47 29.45
C ASP A 280 -7.90 20.73 28.73
N GLY A 281 -8.77 21.42 28.01
CA GLY A 281 -8.41 22.62 27.25
C GLY A 281 -7.47 22.35 26.06
N GLY A 282 -7.38 21.11 25.58
CA GLY A 282 -6.50 20.68 24.49
C GLY A 282 -5.10 20.26 24.94
N ARG A 283 -4.87 20.09 26.26
CA ARG A 283 -3.56 19.72 26.83
C ARG A 283 -2.99 18.44 26.21
N ILE A 284 -3.82 17.41 26.03
CA ILE A 284 -3.43 16.11 25.49
C ILE A 284 -2.91 16.18 24.05
N LEU A 285 -3.34 17.18 23.27
CA LEU A 285 -2.83 17.41 21.91
C LEU A 285 -1.32 17.69 21.88
N LEU A 286 -0.78 18.24 22.98
CA LEU A 286 0.62 18.66 23.07
C LEU A 286 1.41 17.89 24.15
N ALA A 287 0.75 17.07 24.96
CA ALA A 287 1.36 16.44 26.13
C ALA A 287 2.27 15.25 25.83
N ASN A 288 2.10 14.60 24.68
CA ASN A 288 2.79 13.34 24.36
C ASN A 288 4.05 13.52 23.51
N GLY A 289 4.73 14.65 23.62
CA GLY A 289 5.93 14.89 22.83
C GLY A 289 5.65 14.97 21.33
N GLN A 290 4.44 15.38 20.93
CA GLN A 290 4.18 15.89 19.57
C GLN A 290 4.81 17.28 19.38
N GLU A 291 5.96 17.53 20.01
CA GLU A 291 6.84 18.62 19.60
C GLU A 291 7.57 18.11 18.36
N SER A 292 7.32 18.76 17.23
CA SER A 292 7.96 18.41 15.97
C SER A 292 9.47 18.38 16.12
N LYS A 293 10.13 17.41 15.48
CA LYS A 293 11.59 17.35 15.47
C LYS A 293 12.20 18.35 14.48
N VAL A 294 11.38 18.90 13.57
CA VAL A 294 11.81 19.96 12.64
C VAL A 294 12.23 21.20 13.42
N THR A 295 13.49 21.60 13.26
CA THR A 295 14.09 22.79 13.88
C THR A 295 14.21 23.96 12.89
N LYS A 296 14.51 25.15 13.43
CA LYS A 296 14.74 26.34 12.60
C LYS A 296 16.01 26.20 11.74
N GLU A 297 17.01 25.48 12.22
CA GLU A 297 18.22 25.15 11.45
C GLU A 297 17.86 24.29 10.24
N GLN A 298 17.03 23.26 10.41
CA GLN A 298 16.58 22.44 9.29
C GLN A 298 15.75 23.24 8.27
N LEU A 299 14.91 24.18 8.71
CA LEU A 299 14.24 25.12 7.80
C LEU A 299 15.27 25.93 6.98
N LYS A 300 16.32 26.45 7.62
CA LYS A 300 17.38 27.21 6.95
C LYS A 300 18.17 26.35 5.96
N ASP A 301 18.48 25.09 6.32
CA ASP A 301 19.16 24.15 5.42
C ASP A 301 18.29 23.83 4.18
N ILE A 302 16.99 23.61 4.36
CA ILE A 302 16.03 23.41 3.26
C ILE A 302 15.98 24.64 2.35
N ALA A 303 15.88 25.84 2.93
CA ALA A 303 15.88 27.08 2.17
C ALA A 303 17.20 27.26 1.38
N GLN A 304 18.34 26.98 2.01
CA GLN A 304 19.65 27.10 1.39
C GLN A 304 19.81 26.14 0.21
N ASN A 305 19.28 24.91 0.30
CA ASN A 305 19.26 23.95 -0.81
C ASN A 305 18.46 24.44 -2.03
N LEU A 306 17.57 25.43 -1.84
CA LEU A 306 16.82 26.11 -2.89
C LEU A 306 17.44 27.45 -3.28
N ASN A 307 18.64 27.78 -2.79
CA ASN A 307 19.31 29.07 -2.93
C ASN A 307 18.52 30.24 -2.31
N ILE A 308 17.82 29.98 -1.20
CA ILE A 308 17.04 30.97 -0.45
C ILE A 308 17.66 31.13 0.95
N THR A 309 17.75 32.38 1.42
CA THR A 309 18.18 32.71 2.79
C THR A 309 16.98 33.20 3.59
N ILE A 310 16.80 32.67 4.81
CA ILE A 310 15.76 33.10 5.75
C ILE A 310 16.45 33.57 7.04
N GLU A 311 16.29 34.86 7.34
CA GLU A 311 16.81 35.46 8.57
C GLU A 311 15.97 35.07 9.80
N ASP A 312 16.57 35.11 10.98
CA ASP A 312 15.82 34.91 12.22
C ASP A 312 14.78 36.01 12.43
N GLY A 313 13.54 35.62 12.66
CA GLY A 313 12.44 36.54 12.88
C GLY A 313 11.07 35.89 12.69
N PRO A 314 9.99 36.69 12.67
CA PRO A 314 8.62 36.21 12.60
C PRO A 314 8.33 35.30 11.40
N ASP A 315 8.94 35.58 10.24
CA ASP A 315 8.75 34.75 9.04
C ASP A 315 9.38 33.37 9.21
N ALA A 316 10.58 33.28 9.78
CA ALA A 316 11.23 32.00 10.08
C ALA A 316 10.41 31.17 11.09
N ASP A 317 9.84 31.83 12.11
CA ASP A 317 8.96 31.18 13.08
C ASP A 317 7.67 30.67 12.42
N ALA A 318 7.07 31.44 11.51
CA ALA A 318 5.88 31.06 10.79
C ALA A 318 6.13 29.88 9.83
N TYR A 319 7.21 29.92 9.03
CA TYR A 319 7.55 28.82 8.13
C TYR A 319 7.98 27.56 8.87
N LEU A 320 8.63 27.71 10.03
CA LEU A 320 8.91 26.58 10.91
C LEU A 320 7.58 25.93 11.30
N LEU A 321 6.63 26.67 11.86
CA LEU A 321 5.33 26.14 12.26
C LEU A 321 4.58 25.44 11.11
N LEU A 322 4.66 25.97 9.89
CA LEU A 322 4.06 25.33 8.70
C LEU A 322 4.72 23.99 8.36
N LEU A 323 6.06 23.89 8.46
CA LEU A 323 6.76 22.62 8.27
C LEU A 323 6.42 21.61 9.36
N GLN A 324 6.35 22.05 10.63
CA GLN A 324 5.95 21.20 11.75
C GLN A 324 4.51 20.69 11.57
N SER A 325 3.61 21.53 11.04
CA SER A 325 2.26 21.12 10.68
C SER A 325 2.24 20.05 9.57
N MET A 326 3.14 20.15 8.59
CA MET A 326 3.26 19.14 7.54
C MET A 326 3.81 17.82 8.09
N GLU A 327 4.82 17.86 8.98
CA GLU A 327 5.34 16.67 9.67
C GLU A 327 4.22 15.94 10.42
N ALA A 328 3.38 16.66 11.18
CA ALA A 328 2.26 16.07 11.91
C ALA A 328 1.22 15.40 10.98
N ILE A 329 0.96 15.97 9.80
CA ILE A 329 0.07 15.36 8.80
C ILE A 329 0.67 14.05 8.28
N MET A 330 1.96 14.04 7.96
CA MET A 330 2.64 12.85 7.44
C MET A 330 2.75 11.75 8.49
N GLN A 331 3.10 12.10 9.74
CA GLN A 331 3.19 11.15 10.85
C GLN A 331 1.85 10.46 11.11
N ARG A 332 0.73 11.18 10.96
CA ARG A 332 -0.61 10.59 11.10
C ARG A 332 -0.89 9.51 10.05
N ILE A 333 -0.35 9.64 8.84
CA ILE A 333 -0.45 8.60 7.80
C ILE A 333 0.45 7.42 8.15
N GLU A 334 1.68 7.68 8.60
CA GLU A 334 2.64 6.64 8.99
C GLU A 334 2.20 5.81 10.21
N ASP A 335 1.57 6.45 11.19
CA ASP A 335 0.98 5.78 12.37
C ASP A 335 -0.32 5.02 12.05
N GLY A 336 -0.89 5.26 10.86
CA GLY A 336 -2.12 4.64 10.40
C GLY A 336 -1.93 3.17 10.00
N THR A 337 -3.01 2.39 10.02
CA THR A 337 -3.01 1.06 9.40
C THR A 337 -3.08 1.21 7.89
N ASP A 338 -2.23 0.47 7.17
CA ASP A 338 -2.24 0.47 5.71
C ASP A 338 -3.55 -0.09 5.14
N TYR A 339 -3.99 0.43 3.99
CA TYR A 339 -5.26 0.05 3.36
C TYR A 339 -5.04 -0.97 2.25
N MET A 340 -5.63 -2.16 2.42
CA MET A 340 -5.64 -3.20 1.38
C MET A 340 -6.92 -3.12 0.56
N HIS A 341 -6.81 -2.77 -0.73
CA HIS A 341 -7.96 -2.71 -1.63
C HIS A 341 -8.63 -4.10 -1.76
N PRO A 342 -9.94 -4.25 -1.48
CA PRO A 342 -10.61 -5.56 -1.50
C PRO A 342 -10.48 -6.31 -2.82
N GLY A 343 -10.52 -5.59 -3.95
CA GLY A 343 -10.34 -6.18 -5.29
C GLY A 343 -8.93 -6.72 -5.59
N LEU A 344 -7.95 -6.46 -4.72
CA LEU A 344 -6.59 -7.00 -4.80
C LEU A 344 -6.32 -8.06 -3.74
N SER A 345 -7.33 -8.40 -2.93
CA SER A 345 -7.20 -9.48 -1.94
C SER A 345 -6.94 -10.80 -2.65
N PRO A 346 -6.02 -11.65 -2.15
CA PRO A 346 -5.71 -12.92 -2.77
C PRO A 346 -6.95 -13.79 -2.99
N VAL A 347 -7.15 -14.28 -4.22
CA VAL A 347 -8.28 -15.15 -4.57
C VAL A 347 -8.24 -16.43 -3.73
N PRO A 348 -9.33 -16.86 -3.06
CA PRO A 348 -9.33 -18.08 -2.26
C PRO A 348 -9.02 -19.33 -3.09
N THR A 349 -8.01 -20.10 -2.69
CA THR A 349 -7.53 -21.31 -3.38
C THR A 349 -8.04 -22.60 -2.72
N THR A 350 -7.97 -23.73 -3.44
CA THR A 350 -8.36 -25.04 -2.91
C THR A 350 -7.45 -25.52 -1.77
N GLU A 351 -6.17 -25.18 -1.86
CA GLU A 351 -5.13 -25.46 -0.87
C GLU A 351 -4.56 -24.15 -0.31
N THR A 352 -3.71 -24.25 0.72
CA THR A 352 -2.93 -23.13 1.23
C THR A 352 -2.01 -22.55 0.14
N ARG A 353 -1.82 -21.23 0.17
CA ARG A 353 -0.95 -20.53 -0.78
C ARG A 353 0.51 -20.65 -0.36
N ASP A 354 1.05 -21.85 -0.50
CA ASP A 354 2.45 -22.13 -0.20
C ASP A 354 3.33 -22.00 -1.43
N TYR A 355 4.60 -21.67 -1.21
CA TYR A 355 5.61 -21.62 -2.25
C TYR A 355 6.91 -22.28 -1.82
N TRP A 356 7.69 -22.71 -2.80
CA TRP A 356 9.02 -23.26 -2.57
C TRP A 356 9.99 -22.79 -3.65
N LEU A 357 11.27 -22.79 -3.30
CA LEU A 357 12.34 -22.61 -4.28
C LEU A 357 12.48 -23.91 -5.09
N PRO A 358 12.70 -23.84 -6.41
CA PRO A 358 13.00 -25.03 -7.20
C PRO A 358 14.26 -25.73 -6.62
N GLN A 359 14.07 -26.94 -6.07
CA GLN A 359 15.16 -27.80 -5.57
C GLN A 359 15.92 -28.39 -6.76
N ASP A 360 17.19 -28.78 -6.57
CA ASP A 360 18.09 -29.31 -7.62
C ASP A 360 18.02 -28.58 -8.98
N ARG A 361 18.86 -27.55 -9.12
CA ARG A 361 18.91 -26.72 -10.34
C ARG A 361 19.15 -27.53 -11.61
N ASN A 362 19.83 -28.67 -11.55
CA ASN A 362 20.20 -29.42 -12.75
C ASN A 362 19.08 -30.35 -13.24
N GLU A 363 18.21 -30.82 -12.34
CA GLU A 363 17.14 -31.77 -12.68
C GLU A 363 15.77 -31.10 -12.83
N ILE A 364 15.42 -30.17 -11.93
CA ILE A 364 14.05 -29.61 -11.84
C ILE A 364 13.94 -28.22 -12.46
N ASN A 365 15.04 -27.46 -12.52
CA ASN A 365 15.08 -26.12 -13.13
C ASN A 365 16.33 -25.90 -14.02
N PRO A 366 16.61 -26.80 -14.99
CA PRO A 366 17.87 -26.81 -15.76
C PRO A 366 18.10 -25.55 -16.61
N LEU A 367 17.08 -24.73 -16.84
CA LEU A 367 17.18 -23.48 -17.57
C LEU A 367 17.25 -22.25 -16.65
N ASN A 368 17.18 -22.44 -15.33
CA ASN A 368 17.01 -21.36 -14.34
C ASN A 368 15.79 -20.45 -14.63
N ALA A 369 14.73 -21.04 -15.19
CA ALA A 369 13.56 -20.32 -15.67
C ALA A 369 12.49 -20.10 -14.59
N TRP A 370 12.46 -20.94 -13.55
CA TRP A 370 11.62 -20.73 -12.36
C TRP A 370 12.34 -19.88 -11.32
N ARG A 371 11.60 -18.92 -10.72
CA ARG A 371 12.05 -18.17 -9.55
C ARG A 371 11.46 -18.76 -8.27
N HIS A 372 10.13 -18.89 -8.23
CA HIS A 372 9.42 -19.64 -7.19
C HIS A 372 8.46 -20.64 -7.82
N ARG A 373 8.19 -21.74 -7.13
CA ARG A 373 7.22 -22.75 -7.51
C ARG A 373 6.03 -22.72 -6.54
N THR A 374 4.84 -22.97 -7.07
CA THR A 374 3.60 -23.12 -6.31
C THR A 374 2.62 -23.97 -7.12
N GLU A 375 1.43 -24.24 -6.57
CA GLU A 375 0.33 -24.88 -7.28
C GLU A 375 -0.98 -24.26 -6.79
N LEU A 376 -1.38 -23.16 -7.42
CA LEU A 376 -2.58 -22.42 -7.02
C LEU A 376 -3.72 -22.69 -7.99
N VAL A 377 -4.84 -23.12 -7.43
CA VAL A 377 -6.12 -23.32 -8.13
C VAL A 377 -7.20 -22.61 -7.33
N ALA A 378 -8.01 -21.77 -7.98
CA ALA A 378 -9.12 -21.10 -7.31
C ALA A 378 -10.12 -22.12 -6.76
N SER A 379 -10.57 -21.91 -5.52
CA SER A 379 -11.59 -22.75 -4.88
C SER A 379 -12.96 -22.63 -5.55
N LYS A 380 -13.26 -21.44 -6.10
CA LYS A 380 -14.52 -21.10 -6.77
C LYS A 380 -14.24 -20.20 -7.98
N PRO A 381 -13.77 -20.76 -9.10
CA PRO A 381 -13.56 -19.96 -10.32
C PRO A 381 -14.90 -19.42 -10.83
N THR A 382 -14.90 -18.21 -11.39
CA THR A 382 -16.10 -17.55 -11.95
C THR A 382 -16.30 -17.88 -13.43
N SER A 383 -15.28 -18.48 -14.06
CA SER A 383 -15.27 -18.91 -15.46
C SER A 383 -14.41 -20.16 -15.65
N SER A 384 -14.64 -20.89 -16.75
CA SER A 384 -13.87 -22.09 -17.12
C SER A 384 -12.95 -21.88 -18.32
N LEU A 385 -12.74 -20.63 -18.76
CA LEU A 385 -11.97 -20.30 -19.96
C LEU A 385 -10.54 -20.87 -19.95
N LEU A 386 -9.90 -20.95 -18.78
CA LEU A 386 -8.55 -21.51 -18.60
C LEU A 386 -8.56 -22.80 -17.77
N GLN A 387 -9.71 -23.49 -17.68
CA GLN A 387 -9.82 -24.69 -16.85
C GLN A 387 -8.75 -25.73 -17.20
N GLY A 388 -7.94 -26.08 -16.20
CA GLY A 388 -6.87 -27.07 -16.34
C GLY A 388 -5.61 -26.60 -17.07
N ARG A 389 -5.58 -25.35 -17.56
CA ARG A 389 -4.40 -24.77 -18.23
C ARG A 389 -3.35 -24.38 -17.20
N THR A 390 -2.09 -24.67 -17.48
CA THR A 390 -0.97 -24.30 -16.59
C THR A 390 -0.36 -22.96 -16.99
N ILE A 391 -0.08 -22.10 -16.00
CA ILE A 391 0.45 -20.75 -16.23
C ILE A 391 1.62 -20.39 -15.31
N ALA A 392 2.61 -19.69 -15.86
CA ALA A 392 3.67 -19.02 -15.12
C ALA A 392 3.47 -17.50 -15.12
N ILE A 393 3.78 -16.86 -14.00
CA ILE A 393 3.63 -15.42 -13.82
C ILE A 393 5.03 -14.80 -13.67
N LYS A 394 5.39 -13.78 -14.43
CA LYS A 394 6.70 -13.13 -14.29
C LYS A 394 6.91 -12.59 -12.88
N ASP A 395 8.12 -12.75 -12.33
CA ASP A 395 8.49 -12.38 -10.95
C ASP A 395 8.53 -10.87 -10.64
N ASN A 396 7.99 -10.04 -11.54
CA ASN A 396 7.66 -8.63 -11.27
C ASN A 396 6.17 -8.40 -11.03
N ILE A 397 5.35 -9.45 -11.07
CA ILE A 397 3.90 -9.40 -10.90
C ILE A 397 3.57 -10.08 -9.58
N SER A 398 2.84 -9.36 -8.72
CA SER A 398 2.48 -9.83 -7.38
C SER A 398 1.54 -11.01 -7.42
N ILE A 399 1.92 -12.09 -6.75
CA ILE A 399 1.06 -13.24 -6.46
C ILE A 399 0.93 -13.29 -4.94
N GLY A 400 -0.30 -13.25 -4.43
CA GLY A 400 -0.56 -13.19 -3.00
C GLY A 400 0.03 -14.38 -2.27
N HIS A 401 0.75 -14.13 -1.18
CA HIS A 401 1.52 -15.07 -0.37
C HIS A 401 2.81 -15.61 -1.01
N LEU A 402 3.22 -15.09 -2.17
CA LEU A 402 4.53 -15.37 -2.77
C LEU A 402 5.44 -14.14 -2.73
N PRO A 403 6.77 -14.31 -2.72
CA PRO A 403 7.69 -13.20 -2.91
C PRO A 403 7.63 -12.64 -4.33
N THR A 404 7.90 -11.35 -4.45
CA THR A 404 8.08 -10.67 -5.75
C THR A 404 9.46 -10.03 -5.75
N THR A 405 10.42 -10.58 -6.49
CA THR A 405 11.83 -10.20 -6.32
C THR A 405 12.39 -9.41 -7.48
N LEU A 406 11.61 -9.14 -8.53
CA LEU A 406 12.03 -8.29 -9.66
C LEU A 406 13.30 -8.80 -10.36
N GLY A 407 13.61 -10.10 -10.24
CA GLY A 407 14.89 -10.65 -10.67
C GLY A 407 16.13 -10.08 -9.95
N THR A 408 15.94 -9.33 -8.87
CA THR A 408 17.02 -8.66 -8.13
C THR A 408 17.44 -9.42 -6.87
N PHE A 409 18.50 -8.91 -6.24
CA PHE A 409 19.14 -9.48 -5.06
C PHE A 409 18.32 -9.18 -3.79
N THR A 410 18.28 -10.13 -2.87
CA THR A 410 17.55 -10.01 -1.60
C THR A 410 18.07 -8.82 -0.79
N GLU A 411 19.38 -8.59 -0.83
CA GLU A 411 20.12 -7.51 -0.19
C GLU A 411 19.66 -6.13 -0.69
N ILE A 412 19.11 -6.03 -1.91
CA ILE A 412 18.58 -4.78 -2.47
C ILE A 412 17.13 -4.53 -2.01
N LEU A 413 16.37 -5.59 -1.68
CA LEU A 413 14.95 -5.51 -1.33
C LEU A 413 14.69 -5.51 0.19
N CYS A 414 15.59 -6.06 1.00
CA CYS A 414 15.39 -6.16 2.45
C CYS A 414 16.73 -6.25 3.20
N LYS A 415 16.75 -5.77 4.46
CA LYS A 415 17.94 -5.78 5.33
C LYS A 415 18.06 -7.03 6.19
N ASP A 416 16.96 -7.68 6.50
CA ASP A 416 16.89 -8.84 7.41
C ASP A 416 17.02 -10.19 6.69
N GLY A 417 17.22 -10.16 5.37
CA GLY A 417 17.36 -11.34 4.51
C GLY A 417 16.05 -12.07 4.23
N LYS A 418 14.90 -11.57 4.71
CA LYS A 418 13.58 -12.18 4.46
C LYS A 418 12.92 -11.51 3.28
N LEU A 419 12.74 -12.26 2.19
CA LEU A 419 12.07 -11.76 1.01
C LEU A 419 10.65 -11.28 1.34
N PRO A 420 10.26 -10.08 0.89
CA PRO A 420 8.92 -9.56 1.15
C PRO A 420 7.87 -10.39 0.40
N VAL A 421 6.92 -10.92 1.16
CA VAL A 421 5.80 -11.70 0.63
C VAL A 421 4.67 -10.76 0.27
N SER A 422 4.06 -10.95 -0.91
CA SER A 422 2.99 -10.08 -1.36
C SER A 422 1.68 -10.29 -0.60
N PRO A 423 1.04 -9.24 -0.08
CA PRO A 423 -0.29 -9.33 0.51
C PRO A 423 -1.42 -9.24 -0.53
N ILE A 424 -1.10 -9.11 -1.82
CA ILE A 424 -2.09 -8.92 -2.90
C ILE A 424 -1.88 -9.91 -4.04
N ASP A 425 -2.98 -10.21 -4.74
CA ASP A 425 -2.90 -10.64 -6.14
C ASP A 425 -2.91 -9.41 -7.05
N ALA A 426 -2.01 -9.39 -8.03
CA ALA A 426 -2.14 -8.45 -9.15
C ALA A 426 -3.46 -8.70 -9.90
N SER A 427 -4.01 -7.65 -10.54
CA SER A 427 -5.30 -7.76 -11.25
C SER A 427 -5.33 -8.92 -12.25
N VAL A 428 -4.22 -9.16 -12.97
CA VAL A 428 -4.12 -10.27 -13.92
C VAL A 428 -4.00 -11.64 -13.26
N VAL A 429 -3.45 -11.74 -12.04
CA VAL A 429 -3.34 -12.98 -11.27
C VAL A 429 -4.72 -13.43 -10.80
N SER A 430 -5.51 -12.51 -10.23
CA SER A 430 -6.90 -12.80 -9.86
C SER A 430 -7.70 -13.29 -11.07
N ARG A 431 -7.56 -12.59 -12.22
CA ARG A 431 -8.30 -12.93 -13.45
C ARG A 431 -8.00 -14.33 -13.98
N VAL A 432 -6.74 -14.77 -13.96
CA VAL A 432 -6.41 -16.13 -14.46
C VAL A 432 -6.84 -17.23 -13.48
N LEU A 433 -6.74 -16.98 -12.17
CA LEU A 433 -7.27 -17.89 -11.15
C LEU A 433 -8.79 -18.04 -11.27
N GLU A 434 -9.50 -16.91 -11.37
CA GLU A 434 -10.96 -16.87 -11.54
C GLU A 434 -11.42 -17.52 -12.86
N ALA A 435 -10.58 -17.52 -13.89
CA ALA A 435 -10.82 -18.24 -15.15
C ALA A 435 -10.49 -19.75 -15.09
N GLY A 436 -10.02 -20.26 -13.95
CA GLY A 436 -9.77 -21.68 -13.72
C GLY A 436 -8.35 -22.17 -14.07
N ALA A 437 -7.39 -21.25 -14.25
CA ALA A 437 -5.99 -21.62 -14.51
C ALA A 437 -5.31 -22.21 -13.26
N ILE A 438 -4.27 -23.00 -13.49
CA ILE A 438 -3.36 -23.52 -12.47
C ILE A 438 -2.07 -22.71 -12.51
N ILE A 439 -1.85 -21.82 -11.53
CA ILE A 439 -0.58 -21.08 -11.42
C ILE A 439 0.48 -22.02 -10.84
N LYS A 440 1.56 -22.26 -11.59
CA LYS A 440 2.65 -23.18 -11.20
C LYS A 440 3.86 -22.51 -10.55
N GLY A 441 3.88 -21.19 -10.45
CA GLY A 441 5.03 -20.45 -9.94
C GLY A 441 5.20 -19.06 -10.53
N SER A 442 6.19 -18.35 -9.99
CA SER A 442 6.76 -17.18 -10.63
C SER A 442 7.95 -17.57 -11.52
N SER A 443 7.98 -17.06 -12.74
CA SER A 443 9.10 -17.26 -13.67
C SER A 443 10.16 -16.18 -13.49
N ASN A 444 11.42 -16.56 -13.59
CA ASN A 444 12.56 -15.67 -13.46
C ASN A 444 12.50 -14.52 -14.49
N CYS A 445 13.03 -13.36 -14.08
CA CYS A 445 13.13 -12.19 -14.94
C CYS A 445 14.45 -11.46 -14.69
N GLU A 446 14.77 -10.56 -15.60
CA GLU A 446 15.99 -9.75 -15.50
C GLU A 446 15.94 -8.81 -14.30
N ASN A 447 17.11 -8.41 -13.79
CA ASN A 447 17.24 -7.57 -12.59
C ASN A 447 16.60 -6.19 -12.82
N PHE A 448 15.59 -5.85 -12.01
CA PHE A 448 14.64 -4.73 -12.20
C PHE A 448 13.91 -4.74 -13.56
N CYS A 449 13.81 -5.90 -14.20
CA CYS A 449 13.37 -6.03 -15.59
C CYS A 449 14.22 -5.24 -16.60
N ALA A 450 15.43 -4.80 -16.21
CA ALA A 450 16.24 -3.83 -16.94
C ALA A 450 17.33 -4.48 -17.81
N SER A 451 16.95 -5.48 -18.61
CA SER A 451 17.80 -6.05 -19.66
C SER A 451 16.95 -6.73 -20.76
N PRO A 452 17.30 -6.57 -22.05
CA PRO A 452 16.65 -7.30 -23.14
C PRO A 452 17.24 -8.70 -23.37
N LEU A 453 18.27 -9.09 -22.60
CA LEU A 453 18.93 -10.39 -22.65
C LEU A 453 18.90 -11.05 -21.26
N SER A 454 19.02 -12.37 -21.23
CA SER A 454 18.69 -13.21 -20.06
C SER A 454 19.88 -13.58 -19.17
N TYR A 455 20.71 -12.61 -18.80
CA TYR A 455 21.94 -12.88 -18.04
C TYR A 455 21.97 -12.22 -16.66
N SER A 456 21.04 -11.31 -16.38
CA SER A 456 21.18 -10.32 -15.32
C SER A 456 20.44 -10.67 -14.03
N ALA A 457 19.55 -11.67 -14.07
CA ALA A 457 18.80 -12.11 -12.90
C ALA A 457 19.73 -12.54 -11.76
N ALA A 458 19.37 -12.19 -10.52
CA ALA A 458 20.17 -12.47 -9.34
C ALA A 458 20.43 -13.97 -9.11
N THR A 459 19.54 -14.84 -9.61
CA THR A 459 19.71 -16.30 -9.51
C THR A 459 20.66 -16.87 -10.57
N GLY A 460 21.11 -16.07 -11.54
CA GLY A 460 21.93 -16.46 -12.68
C GLY A 460 21.22 -16.31 -14.03
N PRO A 461 21.91 -16.58 -15.15
CA PRO A 461 21.32 -16.49 -16.49
C PRO A 461 20.14 -17.46 -16.68
N VAL A 462 19.19 -17.10 -17.53
CA VAL A 462 18.11 -18.00 -17.98
C VAL A 462 18.45 -18.53 -19.37
N HIS A 463 18.69 -19.83 -19.45
CA HIS A 463 19.16 -20.46 -20.67
C HIS A 463 18.04 -20.71 -21.68
N SER A 464 18.37 -20.57 -22.97
CA SER A 464 17.47 -20.94 -24.06
C SER A 464 17.24 -22.46 -24.06
N PRO A 465 15.97 -22.93 -24.18
CA PRO A 465 15.70 -24.35 -24.30
C PRO A 465 16.30 -24.95 -25.58
N TRP A 466 16.46 -24.15 -26.64
CA TRP A 466 17.04 -24.55 -27.93
C TRP A 466 18.55 -24.78 -27.86
N LEU A 467 19.25 -24.03 -26.99
CA LEU A 467 20.69 -24.16 -26.80
C LEU A 467 21.12 -23.62 -25.42
N HIS A 468 21.57 -24.52 -24.54
CA HIS A 468 22.05 -24.15 -23.22
C HIS A 468 23.29 -23.23 -23.31
N GLY A 469 23.42 -22.29 -22.37
CA GLY A 469 24.49 -21.29 -22.39
C GLY A 469 24.21 -20.08 -23.30
N TYR A 470 23.06 -20.05 -23.96
CA TYR A 470 22.61 -18.95 -24.80
C TYR A 470 21.36 -18.29 -24.24
N THR A 471 21.15 -17.02 -24.58
CA THR A 471 20.06 -16.19 -24.07
C THR A 471 18.68 -16.66 -24.52
N SER A 472 17.74 -16.77 -23.57
CA SER A 472 16.30 -16.86 -23.85
C SER A 472 15.66 -15.51 -24.20
N GLY A 473 16.43 -14.41 -24.23
CA GLY A 473 15.91 -13.03 -24.32
C GLY A 473 15.34 -12.51 -23.01
N GLY A 474 15.08 -11.22 -22.88
CA GLY A 474 14.62 -10.61 -21.64
C GLY A 474 13.67 -9.42 -21.84
N SER A 475 12.96 -8.97 -20.81
CA SER A 475 13.10 -9.39 -19.41
C SER A 475 12.16 -10.51 -18.94
N SER A 476 11.20 -10.95 -19.75
CA SER A 476 10.33 -12.10 -19.43
C SER A 476 11.00 -13.43 -19.82
N SER A 477 12.26 -13.57 -19.44
CA SER A 477 13.18 -14.63 -19.87
C SER A 477 12.69 -16.01 -19.44
N GLY A 478 12.41 -16.18 -18.15
CA GLY A 478 11.87 -17.43 -17.61
C GLY A 478 10.51 -17.78 -18.21
N SER A 479 9.63 -16.79 -18.38
CA SER A 479 8.29 -16.99 -18.96
C SER A 479 8.36 -17.64 -20.34
N ALA A 480 9.19 -17.09 -21.23
CA ALA A 480 9.33 -17.61 -22.59
C ALA A 480 10.05 -18.97 -22.64
N ALA A 481 11.10 -19.14 -21.83
CA ALA A 481 11.84 -20.40 -21.75
C ALA A 481 10.94 -21.57 -21.32
N LEU A 482 10.06 -21.36 -20.34
CA LEU A 482 9.15 -22.39 -19.84
C LEU A 482 8.10 -22.81 -20.87
N VAL A 483 7.52 -21.85 -21.58
CA VAL A 483 6.54 -22.13 -22.65
C VAL A 483 7.22 -22.85 -23.82
N SER A 484 8.37 -22.34 -24.28
CA SER A 484 9.13 -22.88 -25.40
C SER A 484 9.71 -24.27 -25.13
N SER A 485 9.99 -24.60 -23.86
CA SER A 485 10.46 -25.93 -23.47
C SER A 485 9.52 -27.05 -23.93
N ASN A 486 8.21 -26.81 -24.01
CA ASN A 486 7.26 -27.81 -24.53
C ASN A 486 7.53 -28.15 -26.01
N ILE A 487 7.89 -27.15 -26.82
CA ILE A 487 8.23 -27.32 -28.23
C ILE A 487 9.49 -28.16 -28.36
N VAL A 488 10.55 -27.75 -27.67
CA VAL A 488 11.84 -28.44 -27.74
C VAL A 488 11.74 -29.85 -27.18
N GLN A 489 10.99 -30.07 -26.10
CA GLN A 489 10.75 -31.39 -25.53
C GLN A 489 10.02 -32.31 -26.52
N ARG A 490 8.97 -31.82 -27.20
CA ARG A 490 8.28 -32.61 -28.23
C ARG A 490 9.16 -32.92 -29.44
N GLN A 491 10.06 -32.01 -29.83
CA GLN A 491 10.92 -32.20 -31.00
C GLN A 491 12.15 -33.07 -30.72
N THR A 492 12.70 -33.01 -29.50
CA THR A 492 14.02 -33.60 -29.19
C THR A 492 13.96 -34.69 -28.12
N GLY A 493 12.84 -34.83 -27.40
CA GLY A 493 12.73 -35.71 -26.23
C GLY A 493 13.46 -35.20 -24.98
N LYS A 494 14.15 -34.05 -25.05
CA LYS A 494 14.86 -33.47 -23.90
C LYS A 494 13.88 -32.99 -22.83
N SER A 495 14.07 -33.45 -21.60
CA SER A 495 13.30 -32.98 -20.43
C SER A 495 13.87 -31.67 -19.88
N PHE A 496 12.99 -30.80 -19.41
CA PHE A 496 13.33 -29.56 -18.72
C PHE A 496 12.68 -29.46 -17.32
N GLY A 497 12.21 -30.60 -16.78
CA GLY A 497 11.42 -30.61 -15.55
C GLY A 497 9.99 -30.12 -15.79
N THR A 498 9.38 -29.43 -14.82
CA THR A 498 8.01 -28.92 -14.98
C THR A 498 7.97 -27.65 -15.83
N THR A 499 7.17 -27.67 -16.89
CA THR A 499 6.92 -26.54 -17.80
C THR A 499 5.50 -25.97 -17.61
N VAL A 500 5.12 -24.99 -18.43
CA VAL A 500 3.75 -24.43 -18.48
C VAL A 500 3.32 -24.20 -19.92
N GLU A 501 2.01 -24.18 -20.17
CA GLU A 501 1.45 -23.88 -21.49
C GLU A 501 1.39 -22.38 -21.78
N LEU A 502 1.13 -21.60 -20.74
CA LEU A 502 0.87 -20.17 -20.81
C LEU A 502 1.85 -19.41 -19.90
N ALA A 503 2.18 -18.17 -20.24
CA ALA A 503 2.82 -17.28 -19.30
C ALA A 503 2.38 -15.82 -19.46
N ILE A 504 2.47 -15.06 -18.37
CA ILE A 504 2.29 -13.61 -18.37
C ILE A 504 3.64 -12.95 -18.14
N GLY A 505 4.04 -12.10 -19.09
CA GLY A 505 5.25 -11.29 -19.01
C GLY A 505 4.96 -9.80 -18.91
N GLY A 506 6.03 -9.03 -18.69
CA GLY A 506 6.03 -7.56 -18.74
C GLY A 506 6.88 -7.06 -19.90
N ASP A 507 6.44 -6.00 -20.58
CA ASP A 507 7.05 -5.43 -21.78
C ASP A 507 7.19 -3.90 -21.68
N GLN A 508 8.43 -3.43 -21.48
CA GLN A 508 8.80 -2.00 -21.42
C GLN A 508 9.50 -1.49 -22.68
N ALA A 509 10.20 -2.38 -23.37
CA ALA A 509 10.98 -2.08 -24.56
C ALA A 509 11.04 -3.27 -25.54
N GLY A 510 10.18 -4.28 -25.39
CA GLY A 510 10.25 -5.57 -26.09
C GLY A 510 10.25 -6.78 -25.17
N SER A 511 10.09 -6.62 -23.86
CA SER A 511 10.36 -7.68 -22.88
C SER A 511 9.39 -8.86 -22.86
N VAL A 512 8.31 -8.84 -23.65
CA VAL A 512 7.50 -10.03 -24.00
C VAL A 512 7.90 -10.55 -25.38
N ARG A 513 8.08 -9.64 -26.35
CA ARG A 513 8.31 -9.96 -27.77
C ARG A 513 9.71 -10.51 -28.06
N ILE A 514 10.77 -9.91 -27.50
CA ILE A 514 12.17 -10.32 -27.66
C ILE A 514 12.40 -11.76 -27.16
N PRO A 515 12.03 -12.11 -25.91
CA PRO A 515 12.21 -13.49 -25.46
C PRO A 515 11.34 -14.48 -26.25
N ALA A 516 10.13 -14.07 -26.68
CA ALA A 516 9.32 -14.88 -27.59
C ALA A 516 10.03 -15.13 -28.94
N SER A 517 10.71 -14.12 -29.51
CA SER A 517 11.50 -14.26 -30.74
C SER A 517 12.66 -15.23 -30.58
N PHE A 518 13.46 -15.09 -29.51
CA PHE A 518 14.63 -15.95 -29.28
C PHE A 518 14.28 -17.40 -28.94
N THR A 519 13.07 -17.64 -28.44
CA THR A 519 12.59 -18.96 -28.04
C THR A 519 11.54 -19.56 -28.98
N GLY A 520 11.17 -18.85 -30.05
CA GLY A 520 10.31 -19.37 -31.11
C GLY A 520 8.84 -19.59 -30.71
N ILE A 521 8.29 -18.68 -29.90
CA ILE A 521 6.88 -18.70 -29.47
C ILE A 521 6.16 -17.39 -29.82
N PHE A 522 4.85 -17.33 -29.64
CA PHE A 522 4.12 -16.08 -29.74
C PHE A 522 4.26 -15.27 -28.45
N GLY A 523 4.37 -13.95 -28.59
CA GLY A 523 4.38 -13.03 -27.46
C GLY A 523 3.76 -11.70 -27.87
N LEU A 524 2.63 -11.34 -27.26
CA LEU A 524 1.89 -10.13 -27.59
C LEU A 524 2.12 -9.07 -26.51
N LYS A 525 2.59 -7.89 -26.93
CA LYS A 525 2.42 -6.65 -26.18
C LYS A 525 1.13 -5.97 -26.66
N PRO A 526 0.04 -5.95 -25.88
CA PRO A 526 -1.22 -5.33 -26.29
C PRO A 526 -1.13 -3.80 -26.35
N THR A 527 -2.23 -3.13 -26.71
CA THR A 527 -2.32 -1.66 -26.62
C THR A 527 -2.05 -1.21 -25.19
N HIS A 528 -1.31 -0.10 -25.03
CA HIS A 528 -1.08 0.50 -23.70
C HIS A 528 -2.42 0.84 -23.04
N GLY A 529 -2.64 0.35 -21.82
CA GLY A 529 -3.90 0.52 -21.10
C GLY A 529 -4.97 -0.55 -21.39
N LEU A 530 -4.75 -1.52 -22.29
CA LEU A 530 -5.73 -2.61 -22.48
C LEU A 530 -5.71 -3.63 -21.33
N ILE A 531 -4.53 -3.98 -20.83
CA ILE A 531 -4.35 -4.87 -19.68
C ILE A 531 -3.90 -4.01 -18.49
N PRO A 532 -4.51 -4.13 -17.31
CA PRO A 532 -4.06 -3.42 -16.12
C PRO A 532 -2.67 -3.87 -15.69
N TYR A 533 -1.85 -2.91 -15.28
CA TYR A 533 -0.54 -3.10 -14.69
C TYR A 533 -0.60 -3.14 -13.15
N THR A 534 -1.79 -3.02 -12.55
CA THR A 534 -2.00 -3.07 -11.09
C THR A 534 -1.41 -4.33 -10.46
N GLY A 535 -0.59 -4.14 -9.42
CA GLY A 535 0.13 -5.21 -8.73
C GLY A 535 1.40 -5.70 -9.43
N ALA A 536 1.74 -5.18 -10.61
CA ALA A 536 3.04 -5.39 -11.22
C ALA A 536 3.97 -4.19 -10.96
N VAL A 537 5.24 -4.48 -10.69
CA VAL A 537 6.28 -3.45 -10.58
C VAL A 537 6.83 -3.13 -11.98
N GLY A 538 6.90 -1.84 -12.29
CA GLY A 538 7.22 -1.31 -13.63
C GLY A 538 8.49 -0.50 -13.66
N LEU A 539 8.88 -0.05 -14.86
CA LEU A 539 10.00 0.88 -15.03
C LEU A 539 9.54 2.33 -15.10
N ALA A 540 8.47 2.58 -15.85
CA ALA A 540 7.86 3.89 -15.99
C ALA A 540 6.44 3.72 -16.56
N PRO A 541 5.42 4.38 -15.99
CA PRO A 541 4.02 4.15 -16.37
C PRO A 541 3.72 4.28 -17.88
N MET A 542 4.41 5.17 -18.58
CA MET A 542 4.25 5.42 -20.03
C MET A 542 4.58 4.19 -20.90
N ILE A 543 5.48 3.32 -20.44
CA ILE A 543 6.02 2.22 -21.25
C ILE A 543 5.68 0.84 -20.70
N ASP A 544 5.11 0.76 -19.50
CA ASP A 544 4.75 -0.49 -18.84
C ASP A 544 3.56 -1.19 -19.52
N HIS A 545 3.76 -2.44 -19.94
CA HIS A 545 2.71 -3.31 -20.46
C HIS A 545 2.84 -4.70 -19.84
N LEU A 546 1.72 -5.38 -19.62
CA LEU A 546 1.70 -6.83 -19.44
C LEU A 546 1.26 -7.51 -20.73
N GLY A 547 1.72 -8.73 -20.97
CA GLY A 547 1.45 -9.43 -22.22
C GLY A 547 1.46 -10.96 -22.10
N PRO A 548 0.59 -11.65 -22.84
CA PRO A 548 0.56 -13.11 -22.91
C PRO A 548 1.71 -13.68 -23.77
N LEU A 549 2.24 -14.83 -23.34
CA LEU A 549 3.14 -15.70 -24.11
C LEU A 549 2.54 -17.09 -24.19
N ALA A 550 2.53 -17.67 -25.38
CA ALA A 550 2.08 -19.04 -25.61
C ALA A 550 2.71 -19.63 -26.89
N GLU A 551 2.69 -20.95 -27.00
CA GLU A 551 3.11 -21.66 -28.21
C GLU A 551 2.13 -21.43 -29.38
N LYS A 552 0.82 -21.36 -29.11
CA LYS A 552 -0.23 -21.29 -30.11
C LYS A 552 -0.85 -19.89 -30.15
N LEU A 553 -1.25 -19.45 -31.33
CA LEU A 553 -1.90 -18.15 -31.52
C LEU A 553 -3.24 -18.07 -30.75
N GLU A 554 -4.00 -19.16 -30.74
CA GLU A 554 -5.30 -19.26 -30.06
C GLU A 554 -5.15 -19.11 -28.55
N ASP A 555 -4.05 -19.61 -27.99
CA ASP A 555 -3.75 -19.49 -26.56
C ASP A 555 -3.38 -18.05 -26.17
N VAL A 556 -2.70 -17.31 -27.07
CA VAL A 556 -2.45 -15.88 -26.89
C VAL A 556 -3.76 -15.08 -26.94
N ALA A 557 -4.67 -15.40 -27.86
CA ALA A 557 -5.99 -14.77 -27.94
C ALA A 557 -6.83 -15.03 -26.68
N LEU A 558 -6.82 -16.28 -26.20
CA LEU A 558 -7.55 -16.69 -25.00
C LEU A 558 -7.03 -15.99 -23.75
N LEU A 559 -5.70 -15.98 -23.56
CA LEU A 559 -5.10 -15.33 -22.41
C LEU A 559 -5.28 -13.80 -22.46
N LEU A 560 -5.24 -13.19 -23.64
CA LEU A 560 -5.57 -11.75 -23.80
C LEU A 560 -6.99 -11.44 -23.32
N GLN A 561 -8.00 -12.22 -23.74
CA GLN A 561 -9.39 -12.04 -23.32
C GLN A 561 -9.52 -12.10 -21.80
N VAL A 562 -8.85 -13.06 -21.16
CA VAL A 562 -8.87 -13.21 -19.69
C VAL A 562 -8.21 -12.02 -19.01
N MET A 563 -7.09 -11.52 -19.54
CA MET A 563 -6.30 -10.45 -18.92
C MET A 563 -6.83 -9.04 -19.17
N ALA A 564 -7.51 -8.75 -20.27
CA ALA A 564 -7.84 -7.39 -20.72
C ALA A 564 -9.00 -6.72 -19.95
N GLY A 565 -9.08 -5.39 -20.00
CA GLY A 565 -10.23 -4.60 -19.52
C GLY A 565 -10.01 -3.89 -18.19
N TYR A 566 -10.65 -2.73 -18.04
CA TYR A 566 -10.48 -1.78 -16.94
C TYR A 566 -10.66 -2.42 -15.56
N ASP A 567 -9.77 -2.12 -14.62
CA ASP A 567 -9.81 -2.67 -13.25
C ASP A 567 -10.23 -1.64 -12.19
N GLY A 568 -10.38 -0.36 -12.55
CA GLY A 568 -10.74 0.70 -11.61
C GLY A 568 -9.57 1.25 -10.79
N ILE A 569 -8.33 0.80 -11.03
CA ILE A 569 -7.17 1.09 -10.18
C ILE A 569 -6.00 1.66 -10.99
N ASP A 570 -5.70 1.10 -12.17
CA ASP A 570 -4.50 1.49 -12.93
C ASP A 570 -4.69 2.81 -13.70
N PRO A 571 -3.92 3.87 -13.40
CA PRO A 571 -4.02 5.14 -14.12
C PRO A 571 -3.53 5.08 -15.57
N ARG A 572 -2.87 4.00 -16.00
CA ARG A 572 -2.49 3.79 -17.41
C ARG A 572 -3.70 3.51 -18.29
N MET A 573 -4.80 3.05 -17.71
CA MET A 573 -6.02 2.73 -18.44
C MET A 573 -6.84 4.00 -18.64
N SER A 574 -6.87 4.49 -19.88
CA SER A 574 -7.59 5.70 -20.27
C SER A 574 -9.08 5.42 -20.51
N PRO A 575 -9.92 6.44 -20.77
CA PRO A 575 -11.31 6.26 -21.20
C PRO A 575 -11.48 5.43 -22.50
N GLU A 576 -10.41 5.20 -23.28
CA GLU A 576 -10.44 4.30 -24.45
C GLU A 576 -10.42 2.81 -24.03
N SER A 577 -10.01 2.51 -22.79
CA SER A 577 -9.90 1.13 -22.30
C SER A 577 -11.28 0.51 -22.12
N PRO A 578 -11.53 -0.71 -22.63
CA PRO A 578 -12.84 -1.33 -22.49
C PRO A 578 -13.08 -1.70 -21.02
N LEU A 579 -14.32 -1.54 -20.55
CA LEU A 579 -14.76 -2.20 -19.33
C LEU A 579 -14.65 -3.73 -19.50
N ARG A 580 -14.54 -4.48 -18.40
CA ARG A 580 -14.43 -5.95 -18.44
C ARG A 580 -15.56 -6.63 -19.23
N SER A 581 -16.77 -6.10 -19.17
CA SER A 581 -17.94 -6.59 -19.92
C SER A 581 -17.90 -6.30 -21.43
N HIS A 582 -17.00 -5.43 -21.89
CA HIS A 582 -16.86 -5.02 -23.28
C HIS A 582 -15.53 -5.48 -23.90
N VAL A 583 -14.77 -6.32 -23.20
CA VAL A 583 -13.60 -6.98 -23.77
C VAL A 583 -14.05 -7.90 -24.89
N LEU A 584 -13.36 -7.86 -26.02
CA LEU A 584 -13.67 -8.69 -27.17
C LEU A 584 -13.42 -10.18 -26.88
N ASP A 585 -14.26 -11.03 -27.45
CA ASP A 585 -14.02 -12.48 -27.50
C ASP A 585 -12.98 -12.79 -28.59
N TYR A 586 -11.71 -12.51 -28.30
CA TYR A 586 -10.61 -12.69 -29.25
C TYR A 586 -10.52 -14.12 -29.82
N PRO A 587 -10.65 -15.21 -29.02
CA PRO A 587 -10.67 -16.58 -29.53
C PRO A 587 -11.81 -16.84 -30.51
N ALA A 588 -13.05 -16.43 -30.19
CA ALA A 588 -14.19 -16.64 -31.08
C ALA A 588 -14.02 -15.85 -32.38
N LEU A 589 -13.56 -14.60 -32.30
CA LEU A 589 -13.30 -13.76 -33.47
C LEU A 589 -12.17 -14.32 -34.35
N LEU A 590 -11.10 -14.85 -33.76
CA LEU A 590 -10.02 -15.52 -34.48
C LEU A 590 -10.53 -16.81 -35.16
N SER A 591 -11.31 -17.62 -34.45
CA SER A 591 -11.91 -18.84 -34.99
C SER A 591 -12.86 -18.54 -36.15
N GLN A 592 -13.72 -17.52 -35.99
CA GLN A 592 -14.61 -17.04 -37.05
C GLN A 592 -13.82 -16.55 -38.26
N PHE A 593 -12.73 -15.82 -38.05
CA PHE A 593 -11.89 -15.34 -39.14
C PHE A 593 -11.28 -16.50 -39.92
N ARG A 594 -10.71 -17.51 -39.25
CA ARG A 594 -10.14 -18.69 -39.92
C ARG A 594 -11.16 -19.53 -40.66
N SER A 595 -12.39 -19.62 -40.15
CA SER A 595 -13.47 -20.45 -40.70
C SER A 595 -14.36 -19.74 -41.71
N ARG A 596 -14.08 -18.47 -42.03
CA ARG A 596 -14.90 -17.70 -42.97
C ARG A 596 -14.92 -18.36 -44.35
N SER A 597 -16.09 -18.45 -44.95
CA SER A 597 -16.21 -18.88 -46.35
C SER A 597 -15.61 -17.80 -47.24
N VAL A 598 -14.55 -18.16 -47.96
CA VAL A 598 -13.97 -17.31 -49.01
C VAL A 598 -14.72 -17.57 -50.32
N ALA A 599 -14.87 -16.53 -51.15
CA ALA A 599 -15.44 -16.73 -52.49
C ALA A 599 -14.51 -17.64 -53.33
N GLU A 600 -15.03 -18.23 -54.40
CA GLU A 600 -14.24 -19.09 -55.28
C GLU A 600 -13.02 -18.32 -55.82
N GLY A 601 -11.81 -18.82 -55.52
CA GLY A 601 -10.54 -18.19 -55.91
C GLY A 601 -9.97 -17.16 -54.92
N GLU A 602 -10.73 -16.74 -53.90
CA GLU A 602 -10.21 -15.87 -52.82
C GLU A 602 -9.46 -16.68 -51.76
N LYS A 603 -8.48 -16.06 -51.12
CA LYS A 603 -7.66 -16.65 -50.04
C LYS A 603 -7.91 -15.93 -48.72
N LEU A 604 -7.50 -16.52 -47.59
CA LEU A 604 -7.77 -15.98 -46.26
C LEU A 604 -7.24 -14.55 -46.06
N GLY A 605 -6.14 -14.17 -46.71
CA GLY A 605 -5.56 -12.84 -46.69
C GLY A 605 -6.05 -11.90 -47.80
N SER A 606 -7.00 -12.31 -48.65
CA SER A 606 -7.58 -11.43 -49.67
C SER A 606 -8.09 -10.15 -49.03
N SER A 607 -7.69 -8.99 -49.56
CA SER A 607 -7.88 -7.62 -49.06
C SER A 607 -6.98 -7.13 -47.92
N PHE A 608 -6.15 -7.99 -47.33
CA PHE A 608 -5.27 -7.61 -46.22
C PHE A 608 -3.95 -7.01 -46.73
N LYS A 609 -3.55 -5.87 -46.15
CA LYS A 609 -2.38 -5.08 -46.56
C LYS A 609 -1.31 -5.06 -45.47
N VAL A 610 -0.11 -5.50 -45.83
CA VAL A 610 1.05 -5.64 -44.93
C VAL A 610 2.15 -4.67 -45.35
N GLY A 611 2.51 -3.75 -44.45
CA GLY A 611 3.59 -2.78 -44.67
C GLY A 611 4.92 -3.23 -44.04
N LEU A 612 5.98 -3.35 -44.83
CA LEU A 612 7.34 -3.62 -44.34
C LEU A 612 8.04 -2.29 -44.04
N ILE A 613 8.32 -1.97 -42.77
CA ILE A 613 8.94 -0.68 -42.40
C ILE A 613 10.40 -0.68 -42.84
N THR A 614 10.75 0.12 -43.86
CA THR A 614 12.10 0.10 -44.46
C THR A 614 13.21 0.41 -43.45
N GLU A 615 12.96 1.37 -42.55
CA GLU A 615 13.88 1.81 -41.51
C GLU A 615 14.19 0.72 -40.48
N SER A 616 13.32 -0.28 -40.31
CA SER A 616 13.50 -1.35 -39.33
C SER A 616 14.50 -2.42 -39.75
N TYR A 617 14.93 -2.41 -41.01
CA TYR A 617 15.90 -3.34 -41.60
C TYR A 617 17.32 -2.75 -41.68
N ASP A 618 17.50 -1.53 -41.17
CA ASP A 618 18.75 -0.77 -41.15
C ASP A 618 18.99 -0.23 -39.73
N ILE A 619 19.22 -1.17 -38.80
CA ILE A 619 19.45 -0.88 -37.38
C ILE A 619 20.73 -1.56 -36.89
N ALA A 620 21.34 -0.98 -35.86
CA ALA A 620 22.51 -1.57 -35.22
C ALA A 620 22.20 -2.99 -34.69
N GLY A 621 23.12 -3.93 -34.95
CA GLY A 621 23.04 -5.31 -34.48
C GLY A 621 22.19 -6.26 -35.34
N LEU A 622 21.42 -5.76 -36.31
CA LEU A 622 20.61 -6.62 -37.19
C LEU A 622 21.51 -7.46 -38.11
N THR A 623 21.43 -8.79 -37.97
CA THR A 623 22.21 -9.69 -38.80
C THR A 623 21.56 -9.86 -40.18
N PRO A 624 22.34 -10.03 -41.26
CA PRO A 624 21.79 -10.26 -42.60
C PRO A 624 20.85 -11.46 -42.64
N GLN A 625 21.17 -12.54 -41.91
CA GLN A 625 20.33 -13.73 -41.87
C GLN A 625 18.94 -13.44 -41.29
N VAL A 626 18.85 -12.70 -40.18
CA VAL A 626 17.55 -12.34 -39.60
C VAL A 626 16.77 -11.44 -40.55
N ARG A 627 17.42 -10.39 -41.07
CA ARG A 627 16.81 -9.47 -42.06
C ARG A 627 16.22 -10.25 -43.24
N ASP A 628 17.02 -11.10 -43.86
CA ASP A 628 16.67 -11.79 -45.09
C ASP A 628 15.57 -12.84 -44.83
N ILE A 629 15.61 -13.56 -43.70
CA ILE A 629 14.57 -14.53 -43.35
C ILE A 629 13.25 -13.85 -43.05
N VAL A 630 13.24 -12.73 -42.31
CA VAL A 630 12.01 -11.99 -42.02
C VAL A 630 11.39 -11.46 -43.31
N LEU A 631 12.18 -10.77 -44.16
CA LEU A 631 11.69 -10.25 -45.45
C LEU A 631 11.18 -11.36 -46.36
N LYS A 632 11.95 -12.45 -46.51
CA LYS A 632 11.58 -13.59 -47.34
C LYS A 632 10.29 -14.23 -46.85
N SER A 633 10.18 -14.49 -45.55
CA SER A 633 9.03 -15.18 -44.96
C SER A 633 7.78 -14.33 -45.01
N ALA A 634 7.88 -13.04 -44.68
CA ALA A 634 6.76 -12.10 -44.79
C ALA A 634 6.26 -12.03 -46.24
N ARG A 635 7.14 -11.77 -47.21
CA ARG A 635 6.76 -11.70 -48.63
C ARG A 635 6.18 -13.02 -49.14
N LYS A 636 6.78 -14.15 -48.79
CA LYS A 636 6.33 -15.48 -49.25
C LYS A 636 4.96 -15.81 -48.67
N TYR A 637 4.83 -15.87 -47.35
CA TYR A 637 3.66 -16.49 -46.73
C TYR A 637 2.44 -15.57 -46.72
N PHE A 638 2.59 -14.26 -46.54
CA PHE A 638 1.45 -13.35 -46.67
C PHE A 638 0.88 -13.36 -48.10
N THR A 639 1.74 -13.30 -49.12
CA THR A 639 1.31 -13.37 -50.52
C THR A 639 0.70 -14.73 -50.87
N GLU A 640 1.27 -15.83 -50.36
CA GLU A 640 0.70 -17.16 -50.57
C GLU A 640 -0.71 -17.29 -49.96
N ALA A 641 -1.00 -16.57 -48.88
CA ALA A 641 -2.34 -16.47 -48.31
C ALA A 641 -3.21 -15.36 -48.96
N GLY A 642 -2.73 -14.66 -49.98
CA GLY A 642 -3.49 -13.67 -50.76
C GLY A 642 -3.46 -12.22 -50.24
N ALA A 643 -2.63 -11.91 -49.23
CA ALA A 643 -2.42 -10.55 -48.76
C ALA A 643 -1.44 -9.79 -49.67
N SER A 644 -1.60 -8.46 -49.78
CA SER A 644 -0.64 -7.60 -50.47
C SER A 644 0.46 -7.15 -49.52
N VAL A 645 1.71 -7.32 -49.92
CA VAL A 645 2.88 -6.92 -49.13
C VAL A 645 3.65 -5.84 -49.88
N SER A 646 3.87 -4.69 -49.25
CA SER A 646 4.70 -3.62 -49.81
C SER A 646 5.57 -2.97 -48.75
N GLU A 647 6.62 -2.30 -49.19
CA GLU A 647 7.48 -1.51 -48.31
C GLU A 647 6.82 -0.17 -47.99
N VAL A 648 7.08 0.34 -46.78
CA VAL A 648 6.63 1.65 -46.33
C VAL A 648 7.77 2.35 -45.60
N SER A 649 8.01 3.62 -45.93
CA SER A 649 8.99 4.44 -45.21
C SER A 649 8.30 5.20 -44.09
N ILE A 650 8.80 5.03 -42.88
CA ILE A 650 8.42 5.78 -41.70
C ILE A 650 9.72 6.33 -41.09
N PRO A 651 10.24 7.48 -41.56
CA PRO A 651 11.56 7.98 -41.17
C PRO A 651 11.72 8.15 -39.64
N MET A 652 10.63 8.51 -38.96
CA MET A 652 10.59 8.63 -37.49
C MET A 652 10.86 7.33 -36.74
N HIS A 653 10.75 6.16 -37.38
CA HIS A 653 11.10 4.89 -36.74
C HIS A 653 12.57 4.88 -36.27
N ARG A 654 13.49 5.49 -37.03
CA ARG A 654 14.91 5.65 -36.65
C ARG A 654 15.08 6.49 -35.37
N GLU A 655 14.23 7.50 -35.18
CA GLU A 655 14.20 8.35 -33.99
C GLU A 655 13.54 7.65 -32.80
N GLY A 656 12.80 6.56 -33.03
CA GLY A 656 11.92 5.97 -32.02
C GLY A 656 12.64 5.53 -30.76
N ILE A 657 13.84 4.96 -30.88
CA ILE A 657 14.65 4.55 -29.72
C ILE A 657 15.19 5.75 -28.94
N VAL A 658 15.55 6.84 -29.63
CA VAL A 658 16.00 8.10 -29.01
C VAL A 658 14.84 8.73 -28.24
N ILE A 659 13.66 8.79 -28.86
CA ILE A 659 12.43 9.32 -28.25
C ILE A 659 12.05 8.48 -27.01
N TRP A 660 12.02 7.15 -27.12
CA TRP A 660 11.76 6.26 -25.99
C TRP A 660 12.76 6.49 -24.85
N THR A 661 14.05 6.61 -25.17
CA THR A 661 15.11 6.82 -24.17
C THR A 661 14.94 8.16 -23.46
N ALA A 662 14.78 9.25 -24.21
CA ALA A 662 14.63 10.60 -23.66
C ALA A 662 13.33 10.80 -22.88
N ALA A 663 12.26 10.07 -23.22
CA ALA A 663 10.96 10.16 -22.55
C ALA A 663 10.82 9.21 -21.34
N SER A 664 11.74 8.26 -21.13
CA SER A 664 11.64 7.29 -20.03
C SER A 664 12.79 7.37 -19.04
N ARG A 665 14.03 7.52 -19.51
CA ARG A 665 15.24 7.50 -18.66
C ARG A 665 15.27 8.58 -17.57
N PRO A 666 14.80 9.82 -17.78
CA PRO A 666 14.88 10.86 -16.74
C PRO A 666 14.23 10.44 -15.43
N SER A 667 13.09 9.75 -15.48
CA SER A 667 12.36 9.31 -14.28
C SER A 667 12.45 7.81 -13.99
N THR A 668 13.04 6.98 -14.87
CA THR A 668 13.02 5.50 -14.67
C THR A 668 13.58 5.08 -13.31
N SER A 669 14.65 5.70 -12.83
CA SER A 669 15.21 5.34 -11.53
C SER A 669 14.27 5.70 -10.38
N GLU A 670 13.56 6.84 -10.47
CA GLU A 670 12.60 7.28 -9.47
C GLU A 670 11.46 6.28 -9.29
N TRP A 671 10.89 5.81 -10.40
CA TRP A 671 9.80 4.84 -10.37
C TRP A 671 10.29 3.44 -10.00
N ALA A 672 11.25 2.92 -10.76
CA ALA A 672 11.64 1.51 -10.70
C ALA A 672 12.52 1.21 -9.49
N CYS A 673 13.47 2.10 -9.18
CA CYS A 673 14.52 1.85 -8.20
C CYS A 673 14.25 2.52 -6.85
N GLN A 674 13.51 3.63 -6.79
CA GLN A 674 13.20 4.33 -5.54
C GLN A 674 11.79 4.04 -5.02
N GLY A 675 10.92 3.45 -5.85
CA GLY A 675 9.51 3.23 -5.51
C GLY A 675 8.72 4.53 -5.32
N LYS A 676 9.17 5.65 -5.90
CA LYS A 676 8.47 6.93 -5.78
C LYS A 676 7.06 6.81 -6.39
N PRO A 677 6.00 7.19 -5.66
CA PRO A 677 4.66 7.24 -6.22
C PRO A 677 4.58 8.34 -7.26
N GLY A 678 3.62 8.19 -8.17
CA GLY A 678 3.43 9.15 -9.23
C GLY A 678 2.58 10.33 -8.85
N GLY A 679 2.64 11.38 -9.66
CA GLY A 679 1.66 12.47 -9.64
C GLY A 679 0.23 12.06 -10.04
N PHE A 680 -0.08 10.76 -10.05
CA PHE A 680 -1.38 10.17 -10.37
C PHE A 680 -1.75 9.14 -9.30
N LEU A 681 -3.04 8.99 -9.04
CA LEU A 681 -3.55 7.99 -8.10
C LEU A 681 -3.26 6.58 -8.63
N THR A 682 -2.44 5.83 -7.90
CA THR A 682 -2.08 4.43 -8.19
C THR A 682 -2.09 3.64 -6.88
N PHE A 683 -2.24 2.33 -6.97
CA PHE A 683 -2.03 1.41 -5.85
C PHE A 683 -0.64 0.76 -5.96
N PRO A 684 0.41 1.33 -5.33
CA PRO A 684 1.73 0.71 -5.32
C PRO A 684 1.71 -0.58 -4.51
N ALA A 685 2.56 -1.55 -4.87
CA ALA A 685 2.65 -2.81 -4.15
C ALA A 685 3.26 -2.57 -2.74
N PRO A 686 2.52 -2.82 -1.65
CA PRO A 686 2.91 -2.39 -0.30
C PRO A 686 4.06 -3.21 0.30
N HIS A 687 4.43 -4.34 -0.31
CA HIS A 687 5.54 -5.18 0.14
C HIS A 687 6.87 -4.86 -0.55
N ILE A 688 6.87 -3.99 -1.57
CA ILE A 688 8.06 -3.69 -2.36
C ILE A 688 8.69 -2.39 -1.90
N HIS A 689 9.84 -2.53 -1.24
CA HIS A 689 10.69 -1.42 -0.86
C HIS A 689 12.12 -1.73 -1.26
N THR A 690 12.74 -0.85 -2.01
CA THR A 690 14.16 -0.94 -2.35
C THR A 690 14.97 -0.16 -1.33
N GLN A 691 16.18 -0.61 -1.04
CA GLN A 691 17.10 0.17 -0.21
C GLN A 691 17.55 1.42 -0.98
N TRP A 692 17.18 2.60 -0.47
CA TRP A 692 17.54 3.89 -1.07
C TRP A 692 17.98 4.92 0.00
N PRO A 693 18.98 5.79 -0.26
CA PRO A 693 19.83 5.88 -1.47
C PRO A 693 20.69 4.62 -1.70
N PRO A 694 21.19 4.40 -2.94
CA PRO A 694 21.94 3.19 -3.26
C PRO A 694 23.23 3.12 -2.44
N THR A 695 23.55 1.94 -1.91
CA THR A 695 24.76 1.70 -1.12
C THR A 695 25.95 1.33 -2.01
N GLN A 696 27.17 1.39 -1.47
CA GLN A 696 28.36 0.90 -2.18
C GLN A 696 28.21 -0.59 -2.54
N GLU A 697 27.64 -1.39 -1.63
CA GLU A 697 27.34 -2.80 -1.87
C GLU A 697 26.37 -3.00 -3.04
N MET A 698 25.28 -2.22 -3.10
CA MET A 698 24.37 -2.24 -4.26
C MET A 698 25.10 -1.87 -5.55
N TYR A 699 25.98 -0.87 -5.53
CA TYR A 699 26.79 -0.51 -6.69
C TYR A 699 27.70 -1.65 -7.16
N ASP A 700 28.41 -2.31 -6.23
CA ASP A 700 29.35 -3.38 -6.55
C ASP A 700 28.61 -4.60 -7.13
N ILE A 701 27.50 -5.02 -6.51
CA ILE A 701 26.65 -6.13 -6.98
C ILE A 701 26.13 -5.86 -8.38
N LEU A 702 25.54 -4.69 -8.61
CA LEU A 702 24.94 -4.35 -9.90
C LEU A 702 25.99 -4.12 -10.98
N THR A 703 27.15 -3.54 -10.67
CA THR A 703 28.25 -3.40 -11.63
C THR A 703 28.79 -4.76 -12.07
N ALA A 704 28.86 -5.73 -11.15
CA ALA A 704 29.28 -7.09 -11.44
C ALA A 704 28.24 -7.88 -12.28
N THR A 705 26.95 -7.54 -12.21
CA THR A 705 25.87 -8.38 -12.78
C THR A 705 25.05 -7.67 -13.86
N ASN A 706 24.51 -6.49 -13.57
CA ASN A 706 23.70 -5.67 -14.47
C ASN A 706 24.15 -4.18 -14.48
N PRO A 707 25.30 -3.85 -15.10
CA PRO A 707 25.78 -2.46 -15.13
C PRO A 707 24.84 -1.50 -15.89
N ALA A 708 23.90 -2.01 -16.70
CA ALA A 708 22.88 -1.19 -17.34
C ALA A 708 21.95 -0.52 -16.31
N LEU A 709 21.71 -1.15 -15.15
CA LEU A 709 20.90 -0.55 -14.09
C LEU A 709 21.65 0.58 -13.36
N ILE A 710 22.96 0.44 -13.15
CA ILE A 710 23.79 1.55 -12.63
C ILE A 710 23.78 2.74 -13.60
N ASN A 711 23.86 2.47 -14.91
CA ASN A 711 23.71 3.52 -15.91
C ASN A 711 22.34 4.24 -15.80
N ILE A 712 21.25 3.52 -15.54
CA ILE A 712 19.92 4.12 -15.30
C ILE A 712 19.93 5.02 -14.06
N ILE A 713 20.52 4.53 -12.97
CA ILE A 713 20.62 5.26 -11.70
C ILE A 713 21.39 6.57 -11.89
N PHE A 714 22.50 6.56 -12.65
CA PHE A 714 23.31 7.76 -12.92
C PHE A 714 22.66 8.71 -13.94
N ASN A 715 21.93 8.19 -14.93
CA ASN A 715 21.31 9.02 -15.97
C ASN A 715 20.25 9.98 -15.41
N ALA A 716 19.45 9.57 -14.42
CA ALA A 716 18.37 10.41 -13.89
C ALA A 716 18.86 11.75 -13.30
N PRO A 717 19.80 11.78 -12.33
CA PRO A 717 20.34 13.04 -11.82
C PRO A 717 21.12 13.80 -12.90
N PHE A 718 21.91 13.11 -13.73
CA PHE A 718 22.66 13.75 -14.83
C PHE A 718 21.74 14.50 -15.82
N ILE A 719 20.64 13.87 -16.25
CA ILE A 719 19.70 14.48 -17.20
C ILE A 719 18.98 15.66 -16.54
N THR A 720 18.53 15.48 -15.30
CA THR A 720 17.82 16.51 -14.54
C THR A 720 18.67 17.76 -14.37
N GLU A 721 19.93 17.60 -13.96
CA GLU A 721 20.87 18.71 -13.75
C GLU A 721 21.26 19.39 -15.08
N ARG A 722 21.55 18.61 -16.13
CA ARG A 722 22.10 19.15 -17.37
C ARG A 722 21.06 19.72 -18.33
N PHE A 723 19.89 19.08 -18.44
CA PHE A 723 18.89 19.38 -19.48
C PHE A 723 17.57 19.92 -18.93
N GLY A 724 17.31 19.71 -17.63
CA GLY A 724 16.10 20.17 -16.95
C GLY A 724 14.79 19.53 -17.44
N PRO A 725 13.66 19.83 -16.77
CA PRO A 725 12.37 19.19 -17.02
C PRO A 725 11.78 19.51 -18.42
N MET A 726 12.18 20.63 -19.03
CA MET A 726 11.64 21.05 -20.33
C MET A 726 12.09 20.14 -21.48
N THR A 727 13.24 19.49 -21.35
CA THR A 727 13.75 18.53 -22.35
C THR A 727 12.95 17.24 -22.32
N GLU A 728 12.64 16.72 -21.14
CA GLU A 728 11.74 15.58 -20.99
C GLU A 728 10.32 15.90 -21.50
N ALA A 729 9.79 17.07 -21.16
CA ALA A 729 8.50 17.53 -21.69
C ALA A 729 8.50 17.61 -23.23
N LYS A 730 9.63 17.98 -23.85
CA LYS A 730 9.78 17.93 -25.31
C LYS A 730 9.82 16.49 -25.83
N ALA A 731 10.50 15.58 -25.14
CA ALA A 731 10.50 14.16 -25.50
C ALA A 731 9.08 13.58 -25.47
N TYR A 732 8.25 13.94 -24.49
CA TYR A 732 6.84 13.52 -24.42
C TYR A 732 6.05 14.02 -25.65
N ARG A 733 6.27 15.27 -26.08
CA ARG A 733 5.67 15.78 -27.34
C ARG A 733 6.17 15.01 -28.57
N LYS A 734 7.45 14.62 -28.62
CA LYS A 734 7.99 13.77 -29.70
C LYS A 734 7.37 12.38 -29.71
N VAL A 735 6.93 11.84 -28.56
CA VAL A 735 6.16 10.58 -28.50
C VAL A 735 4.85 10.70 -29.28
N TYR A 736 4.11 11.80 -29.11
CA TYR A 736 2.89 12.05 -29.88
C TYR A 736 3.16 12.17 -31.38
N GLU A 737 4.24 12.85 -31.77
CA GLU A 737 4.66 12.96 -33.16
C GLU A 737 5.00 11.58 -33.77
N LEU A 738 5.73 10.74 -33.02
CA LEU A 738 6.07 9.37 -33.42
C LEU A 738 4.82 8.50 -33.54
N ARG A 739 3.88 8.62 -32.59
CA ARG A 739 2.59 7.92 -32.65
C ARG A 739 1.82 8.30 -33.92
N ALA A 740 1.71 9.59 -34.22
CA ALA A 740 1.03 10.08 -35.42
C ALA A 740 1.71 9.58 -36.71
N ALA A 741 3.02 9.36 -36.71
CA ALA A 741 3.72 8.79 -37.87
C ALA A 741 3.33 7.33 -38.14
N TYR A 742 3.16 6.51 -37.10
CA TYR A 742 2.63 5.16 -37.26
C TYR A 742 1.13 5.16 -37.61
N ASP A 743 0.33 6.00 -36.94
CA ASP A 743 -1.11 6.12 -37.21
C ASP A 743 -1.39 6.45 -38.68
N ARG A 744 -0.58 7.33 -39.31
CA ARG A 744 -0.66 7.62 -40.75
C ARG A 744 -0.38 6.41 -41.63
N ALA A 745 0.57 5.56 -41.26
CA ALA A 745 0.84 4.33 -42.02
C ALA A 745 -0.34 3.35 -41.93
N PHE A 746 -1.06 3.32 -40.80
CA PHE A 746 -2.27 2.52 -40.63
C PHE A 746 -3.50 3.06 -41.40
N GLU A 747 -3.39 4.19 -42.09
CA GLU A 747 -4.41 4.62 -43.07
C GLU A 747 -4.35 3.79 -44.36
N GLU A 748 -3.16 3.24 -44.69
CA GLU A 748 -2.94 2.44 -45.89
C GLU A 748 -2.80 0.94 -45.60
N PHE A 749 -2.22 0.59 -44.45
CA PHE A 749 -1.88 -0.79 -44.07
C PHE A 749 -2.71 -1.28 -42.89
N ASP A 750 -3.11 -2.55 -42.90
CA ASP A 750 -3.78 -3.18 -41.77
C ASP A 750 -2.78 -3.49 -40.64
N VAL A 751 -1.55 -3.88 -41.01
CA VAL A 751 -0.45 -4.12 -40.08
C VAL A 751 0.89 -3.69 -40.66
N LEU A 752 1.84 -3.42 -39.75
CA LEU A 752 3.23 -3.17 -40.07
C LEU A 752 4.11 -4.33 -39.59
N VAL A 753 5.21 -4.60 -40.30
CA VAL A 753 6.14 -5.68 -39.99
C VAL A 753 7.57 -5.18 -39.87
N THR A 754 8.25 -5.65 -38.81
CA THR A 754 9.68 -5.46 -38.57
C THR A 754 10.33 -6.78 -38.14
N PRO A 755 11.66 -6.93 -38.18
CA PRO A 755 12.35 -7.94 -37.38
C PRO A 755 12.06 -7.72 -35.89
N CYS A 756 11.80 -8.78 -35.12
CA CYS A 756 11.53 -8.67 -33.69
C CYS A 756 12.81 -8.56 -32.86
N ALA A 757 13.67 -9.58 -32.90
CA ALA A 757 15.04 -9.51 -32.39
C ALA A 757 16.02 -9.30 -33.56
N PRO A 758 17.17 -8.63 -33.37
CA PRO A 758 18.09 -8.33 -34.47
C PRO A 758 18.99 -9.52 -34.86
N SER A 759 19.08 -10.55 -34.01
CA SER A 759 19.88 -11.74 -34.22
C SER A 759 19.12 -12.99 -33.82
N VAL A 760 19.68 -14.16 -34.11
CA VAL A 760 19.34 -15.38 -33.36
C VAL A 760 19.91 -15.28 -31.93
N SER A 761 19.47 -16.16 -31.05
CA SER A 761 19.95 -16.22 -29.66
C SER A 761 21.48 -16.29 -29.61
N THR A 762 22.10 -15.50 -28.73
CA THR A 762 23.56 -15.37 -28.57
C THR A 762 24.05 -15.96 -27.24
N PRO A 763 25.34 -16.30 -27.09
CA PRO A 763 25.90 -16.78 -25.82
C PRO A 763 25.74 -15.76 -24.69
N HIS A 764 25.60 -16.24 -23.45
CA HIS A 764 25.68 -15.35 -22.28
C HIS A 764 27.10 -14.77 -22.12
N PRO A 765 27.24 -13.53 -21.63
CA PRO A 765 28.53 -13.01 -21.20
C PRO A 765 29.08 -13.81 -20.01
N LYS A 766 30.41 -13.90 -19.88
CA LYS A 766 31.08 -14.55 -18.75
C LYS A 766 30.95 -13.67 -17.50
N MET A 767 30.21 -14.11 -16.49
CA MET A 767 30.01 -13.30 -15.28
C MET A 767 31.15 -13.39 -14.27
N THR A 768 31.81 -14.54 -14.20
CA THR A 768 32.93 -14.82 -13.30
C THR A 768 34.17 -15.18 -14.10
N ALA A 769 35.34 -14.95 -13.51
CA ALA A 769 36.59 -15.48 -14.06
C ALA A 769 36.65 -16.99 -13.84
N ASP A 770 37.23 -17.70 -14.79
CA ASP A 770 37.46 -19.15 -14.74
C ASP A 770 38.82 -19.50 -15.36
N ASP A 771 39.17 -20.79 -15.37
CA ASP A 771 40.43 -21.28 -15.96
C ASP A 771 40.56 -20.91 -17.45
N ASP A 772 39.44 -20.64 -18.12
CA ASP A 772 39.34 -20.25 -19.53
C ASP A 772 39.33 -18.72 -19.74
N GLY A 773 39.62 -17.91 -18.71
CA GLY A 773 39.88 -16.47 -18.84
C GLY A 773 39.11 -15.55 -17.87
N ALA A 774 39.26 -14.24 -18.09
CA ALA A 774 38.67 -13.21 -17.23
C ALA A 774 37.14 -13.09 -17.41
N ALA A 775 36.47 -12.60 -16.37
CA ALA A 775 35.07 -12.18 -16.45
C ALA A 775 34.89 -11.05 -17.48
N SER A 776 33.69 -10.95 -18.05
CA SER A 776 33.30 -9.87 -18.96
C SER A 776 33.39 -8.51 -18.27
N SER A 777 33.96 -7.54 -18.99
CA SER A 777 33.97 -6.14 -18.57
C SER A 777 32.55 -5.55 -18.58
N ILE A 778 32.40 -4.34 -18.02
CA ILE A 778 31.15 -3.58 -18.12
C ILE A 778 30.72 -3.42 -19.58
N MET A 779 31.67 -3.08 -20.46
CA MET A 779 31.37 -2.86 -21.88
C MET A 779 31.01 -4.17 -22.59
N ASP A 780 31.63 -5.29 -22.25
CA ASP A 780 31.26 -6.60 -22.83
C ASP A 780 29.80 -6.96 -22.49
N LYS A 781 29.35 -6.68 -21.27
CA LYS A 781 27.97 -6.94 -20.82
C LYS A 781 26.96 -5.99 -21.47
N VAL A 782 27.30 -4.71 -21.63
CA VAL A 782 26.40 -3.72 -22.22
C VAL A 782 26.33 -3.84 -23.74
N ASN A 783 27.47 -4.07 -24.42
CA ASN A 783 27.55 -4.11 -25.88
C ASN A 783 26.70 -5.22 -26.50
N VAL A 784 26.59 -6.38 -25.84
CA VAL A 784 25.75 -7.49 -26.33
C VAL A 784 24.26 -7.14 -26.40
N ALA A 785 23.79 -6.16 -25.62
CA ALA A 785 22.41 -5.70 -25.61
C ALA A 785 22.13 -4.53 -26.56
N VAL A 786 23.17 -3.95 -27.19
CA VAL A 786 23.03 -2.81 -28.10
C VAL A 786 22.20 -3.21 -29.32
N GLY A 787 21.23 -2.37 -29.68
CA GLY A 787 20.38 -2.58 -30.85
C GLY A 787 19.21 -3.56 -30.66
N VAL A 788 19.21 -4.37 -29.59
CA VAL A 788 18.20 -5.42 -29.36
C VAL A 788 16.77 -4.86 -29.23
N THR A 789 16.62 -3.64 -28.71
CA THR A 789 15.32 -3.01 -28.46
C THR A 789 14.92 -1.98 -29.53
N THR A 790 15.76 -1.72 -30.54
CA THR A 790 15.54 -0.62 -31.50
C THR A 790 14.20 -0.73 -32.24
N ASN A 791 13.84 -1.94 -32.66
CA ASN A 791 12.56 -2.18 -33.36
C ASN A 791 11.37 -2.36 -32.42
N THR A 792 11.59 -2.63 -31.13
CA THR A 792 10.50 -2.99 -30.20
C THR A 792 10.09 -1.84 -29.29
N ALA A 793 11.05 -1.04 -28.80
CA ALA A 793 10.83 0.08 -27.88
C ALA A 793 9.92 1.21 -28.42
N PRO A 794 9.98 1.59 -29.71
CA PRO A 794 9.10 2.62 -30.26
C PRO A 794 7.61 2.31 -30.07
N PHE A 795 7.23 1.02 -30.10
CA PHE A 795 5.85 0.59 -29.93
C PHE A 795 5.40 0.55 -28.46
N ASN A 796 6.32 0.54 -27.49
CA ASN A 796 5.98 0.74 -26.08
C ASN A 796 5.58 2.19 -25.83
N VAL A 797 6.41 3.15 -26.24
CA VAL A 797 6.16 4.57 -25.93
C VAL A 797 4.99 5.13 -26.73
N THR A 798 4.77 4.64 -27.95
CA THR A 798 3.60 5.02 -28.74
C THR A 798 2.32 4.28 -28.33
N GLY A 799 2.44 3.15 -27.64
CA GLY A 799 1.32 2.36 -27.14
C GLY A 799 0.65 1.43 -28.16
N HIS A 800 1.17 1.31 -29.38
CA HIS A 800 0.65 0.39 -30.41
C HIS A 800 0.80 -1.07 -29.99
N PRO A 801 -0.21 -1.94 -30.24
CA PRO A 801 -0.08 -3.37 -29.99
C PRO A 801 0.93 -4.00 -30.96
N ALA A 802 1.72 -4.94 -30.49
CA ALA A 802 2.75 -5.62 -31.28
C ALA A 802 2.96 -7.06 -30.82
N MET A 803 3.04 -8.02 -31.74
CA MET A 803 3.21 -9.44 -31.46
C MET A 803 4.44 -10.01 -32.17
N ASN A 804 5.22 -10.82 -31.46
CA ASN A 804 6.19 -11.70 -32.09
C ASN A 804 5.47 -12.91 -32.73
N VAL A 805 5.74 -13.17 -34.00
CA VAL A 805 5.29 -14.34 -34.75
C VAL A 805 6.52 -15.13 -35.20
N PRO A 806 6.69 -16.40 -34.78
CA PRO A 806 7.80 -17.25 -35.24
C PRO A 806 7.78 -17.39 -36.78
N CYS A 807 8.86 -16.98 -37.44
CA CYS A 807 8.88 -16.86 -38.90
C CYS A 807 9.99 -17.66 -39.59
N GLY A 808 10.89 -18.30 -38.83
CA GLY A 808 11.92 -19.16 -39.40
C GLY A 808 13.02 -19.52 -38.40
N PHE A 809 14.13 -20.04 -38.92
CA PHE A 809 15.30 -20.41 -38.13
C PHE A 809 16.60 -19.90 -38.77
N GLY A 810 17.49 -19.36 -37.94
CA GLY A 810 18.84 -18.98 -38.33
C GLY A 810 19.88 -19.98 -37.86
N GLY A 811 21.08 -19.91 -38.42
CA GLY A 811 22.23 -20.73 -38.01
C GLY A 811 23.14 -19.97 -37.06
N ILE A 812 24.09 -20.69 -36.47
CA ILE A 812 25.16 -20.10 -35.67
C ILE A 812 26.47 -20.34 -36.40
N GLU A 813 27.31 -19.31 -36.51
CA GLU A 813 28.64 -19.45 -37.06
C GLU A 813 29.45 -20.48 -36.24
N GLY A 814 30.10 -21.41 -36.93
CA GLY A 814 30.82 -22.52 -36.28
C GLY A 814 29.96 -23.67 -35.73
N LYS A 815 28.61 -23.60 -35.82
CA LYS A 815 27.70 -24.70 -35.44
C LYS A 815 26.61 -24.91 -36.51
N ALA A 816 27.01 -25.44 -37.67
CA ALA A 816 26.13 -25.55 -38.85
C ALA A 816 24.83 -26.35 -38.62
N ASP A 817 24.89 -27.37 -37.75
CA ASP A 817 23.76 -28.25 -37.43
C ASP A 817 22.78 -27.66 -36.41
N VAL A 818 23.13 -26.54 -35.77
CA VAL A 818 22.26 -25.89 -34.78
C VAL A 818 21.48 -24.76 -35.44
N LYS A 819 20.16 -24.87 -35.37
CA LYS A 819 19.22 -23.87 -35.86
C LYS A 819 18.48 -23.24 -34.69
N LEU A 820 18.43 -21.91 -34.66
CA LEU A 820 17.80 -21.13 -33.60
C LEU A 820 16.61 -20.34 -34.15
N PRO A 821 15.52 -20.16 -33.39
CA PRO A 821 14.34 -19.46 -33.86
C PRO A 821 14.60 -18.00 -34.25
N ILE A 822 13.84 -17.53 -35.23
CA ILE A 822 13.74 -16.13 -35.65
C ILE A 822 12.26 -15.75 -35.63
N GLY A 823 11.97 -14.57 -35.08
CA GLY A 823 10.64 -13.99 -35.04
C GLY A 823 10.53 -12.71 -35.87
N MET A 824 9.39 -12.56 -36.54
CA MET A 824 8.96 -11.27 -37.08
C MET A 824 8.03 -10.60 -36.06
N GLN A 825 8.08 -9.27 -35.98
CA GLN A 825 7.15 -8.50 -35.19
C GLN A 825 6.06 -7.96 -36.11
N VAL A 826 4.81 -8.22 -35.76
CA VAL A 826 3.60 -7.67 -36.40
C VAL A 826 3.02 -6.60 -35.48
N VAL A 827 2.80 -5.41 -36.01
CA VAL A 827 2.32 -4.23 -35.26
C VAL A 827 0.96 -3.81 -35.83
N GLY A 828 -0.01 -3.59 -34.94
CA GLY A 828 -1.34 -3.13 -35.28
C GLY A 828 -1.59 -1.69 -34.86
N LYS A 829 -2.72 -1.14 -35.32
CA LYS A 829 -3.25 0.13 -34.84
C LYS A 829 -3.66 0.01 -33.37
N ARG A 830 -3.58 1.10 -32.61
CA ARG A 830 -4.06 1.13 -31.21
C ARG A 830 -5.54 0.70 -31.15
N TRP A 831 -5.84 -0.16 -30.18
CA TRP A 831 -7.17 -0.74 -29.95
C TRP A 831 -7.69 -1.66 -31.06
N ASP A 832 -6.79 -2.14 -31.93
CA ASP A 832 -7.09 -3.14 -32.96
C ASP A 832 -6.15 -4.34 -32.87
N GLU A 833 -6.18 -5.03 -31.72
CA GLU A 833 -5.44 -6.28 -31.53
C GLU A 833 -5.88 -7.35 -32.54
N MET A 834 -7.13 -7.31 -33.01
CA MET A 834 -7.65 -8.30 -33.96
C MET A 834 -6.92 -8.26 -35.30
N SER A 835 -6.47 -7.11 -35.79
CA SER A 835 -5.65 -7.06 -37.01
C SER A 835 -4.32 -7.80 -36.86
N ILE A 836 -3.73 -7.82 -35.66
CA ILE A 836 -2.53 -8.61 -35.38
C ILE A 836 -2.84 -10.11 -35.41
N PHE A 837 -3.93 -10.54 -34.77
CA PHE A 837 -4.34 -11.95 -34.80
C PHE A 837 -4.68 -12.42 -36.22
N LYS A 838 -5.37 -11.59 -37.01
CA LYS A 838 -5.64 -11.87 -38.43
C LYS A 838 -4.34 -12.01 -39.21
N ALA A 839 -3.39 -11.09 -39.04
CA ALA A 839 -2.10 -11.16 -39.72
C ALA A 839 -1.33 -12.45 -39.36
N ALA A 840 -1.25 -12.80 -38.07
CA ALA A 840 -0.61 -14.05 -37.65
C ALA A 840 -1.31 -15.30 -38.25
N ALA A 841 -2.65 -15.31 -38.27
CA ALA A 841 -3.42 -16.41 -38.87
C ALA A 841 -3.25 -16.50 -40.40
N ILE A 842 -3.19 -15.37 -41.10
CA ILE A 842 -2.89 -15.30 -42.54
C ILE A 842 -1.48 -15.84 -42.81
N PHE A 843 -0.51 -15.46 -41.99
CA PHE A 843 0.87 -15.92 -42.12
C PHE A 843 0.99 -17.44 -41.93
N GLU A 844 0.32 -18.01 -40.92
CA GLU A 844 0.25 -19.46 -40.73
C GLU A 844 -0.46 -20.15 -41.90
N GLU A 845 -1.57 -19.62 -42.39
CA GLU A 845 -2.24 -20.19 -43.57
C GLU A 845 -1.34 -20.19 -44.80
N GLY A 846 -0.57 -19.11 -45.00
CA GLY A 846 0.41 -19.02 -46.08
C GLY A 846 1.53 -20.06 -45.97
N ARG A 847 2.00 -20.33 -44.75
CA ARG A 847 2.96 -21.41 -44.49
C ARG A 847 2.37 -22.79 -44.81
N ARG A 848 1.11 -23.02 -44.44
CA ARG A 848 0.39 -24.27 -44.73
C ARG A 848 0.23 -24.48 -46.23
N LEU A 849 -0.19 -23.45 -46.96
CA LEU A 849 -0.33 -23.48 -48.43
C LEU A 849 1.02 -23.67 -49.14
N ALA A 850 2.11 -23.16 -48.57
CA ALA A 850 3.47 -23.37 -49.08
C ALA A 850 4.08 -24.73 -48.72
N GLY A 851 3.43 -25.55 -47.87
CA GLY A 851 3.94 -26.84 -47.42
C GLY A 851 5.00 -26.78 -46.30
N ASP A 852 5.07 -25.67 -45.56
CA ASP A 852 6.10 -25.38 -44.54
C ASP A 852 5.56 -25.39 -43.09
N LEU A 853 4.42 -26.05 -42.85
CA LEU A 853 3.73 -26.17 -41.55
C LEU A 853 3.31 -27.60 -41.23
#